data_AF-A0A933UK81-F1
#
_entry.id   AF-A0A933UK81-F1
#
_cell.length_a   1.000
_cell.length_b   1.000
_cell.length_c   1.000
_cell.angle_alpha   90.00
_cell.angle_beta   90.00
_cell.angle_gamma   90.00
#
_symmetry.space_group_name_H-M   'P 1'
#
loop_
_entity.id
_entity.type
_entity.pdbx_description
1 polymer ?
#
loop_
_entity_poly.entity_id
_entity_poly.type
_entity_poly.pdbx_seq_one_letter_code
_entity_poly.pdbx_strand_id
1 'polypeptide(L)'
;MSDSWPGPAGPAPRTAARRNRRRRPQTLVAVAATALLAAQGAVTFWPGLGENATAAPIGPVGYATQNGGTTGGQGGATVRATTGTAIHQALCSRAAKDTPLTIEVSGTITVGNTAKVSGAGCTTAAGVVELKEISNVSIVGVGSGAVFDQVGIHIRGSKNIVIRNVTVRNVKKSGSPTSNGGDAIGMESDVRNVWVDHVSLEASGGESDGFDGLFDMKAGVQYVTLSYSTLRNSGRGGLIGSSETDRANSFITFHHNLYENIDSRAPLLRGGTAHMFNNYYVKLGKSGINSRAGAKALVENNYFKQSQDVLGTFYTSQAGTWQARGNVLDQVTWSPAGAETNPAGPDMRSTGTVSVPYTYQADPASCVPDVVARTAGAGKGLAVSDGSCRSTTPTGAPVPPQPTTPAPAPTTTTGPAPSGTNLSLSATASGSGKASGTSYGSVVDGRPATFWSPSTSTGAVSVRWTSAQTVGSAVVTEAAGSAGSIKGWRLLNGDTEAVLASGTSAGTARFTPTSLEKLTLEITSSSGTPKVAELETYGSGSGSGGGTTPKPDPTTTTRTPTPTPTTTTTTSTPKPGSWPTPSRTVQLSSTQNVSSTFDGGLARYQGWGGSQSENQDPLFVLSDGATLKNVVIGNKAGDGVHCTGTCTLVNVWWEDVGEDAATFKGTSASQTMTIDGGGARGAADKTFQHNGPGTFVIKNFQASDIGKLYRSCGNCSKSYERDVVVSNVTLSQVRVAVVGINSNFGDTARLSGITIVGSKNATICQRYNGTSKGKEPTEAGSGPDGKSCLYKESDVTYR
;
A
#
# COMPACT_ATOMS: atom_id res chain seq x y z
N MET A 1 26.26 -65.52 -1.35
CA MET A 1 25.40 -66.58 -0.79
C MET A 1 23.96 -66.13 -0.97
N SER A 2 23.13 -66.77 -1.79
CA SER A 2 23.45 -67.73 -2.85
C SER A 2 22.30 -67.81 -3.85
N ASP A 3 22.71 -68.13 -5.08
CA ASP A 3 21.99 -68.51 -6.30
C ASP A 3 20.83 -69.53 -6.05
N SER A 4 19.91 -69.81 -7.00
CA SER A 4 20.22 -70.20 -8.38
C SER A 4 19.06 -70.22 -9.40
N TRP A 5 19.43 -70.19 -10.68
CA TRP A 5 18.65 -70.67 -11.83
C TRP A 5 18.69 -72.21 -11.94
N PRO A 6 17.87 -72.83 -12.82
CA PRO A 6 18.50 -73.38 -14.02
C PRO A 6 17.66 -73.29 -15.32
N GLY A 7 18.34 -73.49 -16.46
CA GLY A 7 17.75 -73.87 -17.75
C GLY A 7 18.82 -74.47 -18.68
N PRO A 8 18.44 -75.24 -19.72
CA PRO A 8 19.25 -75.45 -20.93
C PRO A 8 18.48 -75.01 -22.21
N ALA A 9 19.05 -74.34 -23.22
CA ALA A 9 20.05 -74.79 -24.21
C ALA A 9 19.57 -76.01 -25.03
N GLY A 10 19.63 -76.10 -26.36
CA GLY A 10 20.35 -75.46 -27.48
C GLY A 10 20.12 -76.38 -28.73
N PRO A 11 20.90 -76.37 -29.84
CA PRO A 11 22.12 -75.61 -30.17
C PRO A 11 22.07 -74.87 -31.54
N ALA A 12 23.20 -74.30 -31.98
CA ALA A 12 23.45 -73.73 -33.34
C ALA A 12 24.46 -74.60 -34.13
N PRO A 13 24.92 -74.23 -35.37
CA PRO A 13 26.23 -73.50 -35.45
C PRO A 13 26.61 -72.66 -36.73
N ARG A 14 27.40 -71.57 -36.54
CA ARG A 14 28.58 -71.10 -37.37
C ARG A 14 28.33 -70.59 -38.84
N THR A 15 29.18 -69.79 -39.54
CA THR A 15 30.44 -68.97 -39.35
C THR A 15 30.51 -67.91 -40.50
N ALA A 16 30.97 -66.64 -40.37
CA ALA A 16 32.34 -66.06 -40.18
C ALA A 16 33.30 -66.17 -41.43
N ALA A 17 34.21 -65.25 -41.84
CA ALA A 17 34.66 -63.91 -41.34
C ALA A 17 35.63 -63.12 -42.31
N ARG A 18 35.85 -61.79 -42.07
CA ARG A 18 37.13 -60.98 -42.23
C ARG A 18 37.73 -60.73 -43.67
N ARG A 19 38.62 -59.74 -44.02
CA ARG A 19 39.46 -58.69 -43.32
C ARG A 19 40.15 -57.66 -44.29
N ASN A 20 40.58 -56.46 -43.78
CA ASN A 20 41.80 -55.64 -44.14
C ASN A 20 41.90 -54.89 -45.54
N ARG A 21 42.71 -53.81 -45.80
CA ARG A 21 43.64 -52.91 -45.02
C ARG A 21 44.14 -51.61 -45.79
N ARG A 22 44.29 -50.46 -45.08
CA ARG A 22 45.35 -49.36 -45.19
C ARG A 22 45.45 -48.47 -46.47
N ARG A 23 46.05 -47.25 -46.56
CA ARG A 23 46.82 -46.22 -45.74
C ARG A 23 46.36 -44.77 -46.20
N ARG A 24 46.29 -43.68 -45.40
CA ARG A 24 47.29 -42.63 -44.96
C ARG A 24 48.14 -41.96 -46.08
N PRO A 25 48.49 -40.64 -46.05
CA PRO A 25 48.69 -39.65 -44.93
C PRO A 25 47.41 -38.81 -44.56
N GLN A 26 47.32 -37.70 -43.76
CA GLN A 26 48.17 -36.75 -42.97
C GLN A 26 48.72 -35.45 -43.65
N THR A 27 48.99 -34.25 -43.05
CA THR A 27 48.60 -33.37 -41.87
C THR A 27 49.43 -32.02 -41.97
N LEU A 28 49.24 -30.80 -41.37
CA LEU A 28 48.36 -30.13 -40.36
C LEU A 28 48.49 -28.55 -40.45
N VAL A 29 47.72 -27.78 -39.62
CA VAL A 29 48.00 -26.39 -39.03
C VAL A 29 47.80 -25.06 -39.83
N ALA A 30 46.72 -24.33 -39.47
CA ALA A 30 46.57 -22.94 -38.96
C ALA A 30 47.08 -21.62 -39.65
N VAL A 31 46.73 -20.50 -38.96
CA VAL A 31 47.04 -19.06 -39.18
C VAL A 31 46.03 -18.29 -40.06
N ALA A 32 45.91 -16.97 -39.83
CA ALA A 32 44.77 -16.13 -40.17
C ALA A 32 45.12 -14.93 -41.06
N ALA A 33 44.07 -14.33 -41.65
CA ALA A 33 43.91 -12.94 -42.07
C ALA A 33 44.91 -12.31 -43.06
N THR A 34 44.37 -11.57 -44.03
CA THR A 34 44.88 -10.24 -44.39
C THR A 34 43.75 -9.43 -45.02
N ALA A 35 43.71 -8.13 -44.73
CA ALA A 35 42.80 -7.19 -45.39
C ALA A 35 43.55 -6.46 -46.51
N LEU A 36 42.80 -5.94 -47.50
CA LEU A 36 43.33 -4.96 -48.45
C LEU A 36 42.22 -3.98 -48.83
N LEU A 37 42.59 -2.70 -48.91
CA LEU A 37 41.67 -1.62 -49.25
C LEU A 37 41.51 -1.51 -50.77
N ALA A 38 40.29 -1.21 -51.21
CA ALA A 38 40.04 -0.42 -52.41
C ALA A 38 39.17 0.76 -52.00
N ALA A 39 39.54 1.97 -52.41
CA ALA A 39 38.91 3.21 -51.95
C ALA A 39 38.45 4.07 -53.14
N GLN A 40 37.66 5.09 -52.80
CA GLN A 40 37.09 6.13 -53.69
C GLN A 40 35.86 5.67 -54.52
N GLY A 41 34.73 6.39 -54.48
CA GLY A 41 34.48 7.55 -53.62
C GLY A 41 33.08 8.17 -53.64
N ALA A 42 32.86 9.02 -52.65
CA ALA A 42 31.93 10.15 -52.58
C ALA A 42 30.45 9.94 -53.01
N VAL A 43 29.61 9.59 -52.03
CA VAL A 43 28.30 10.26 -51.86
C VAL A 43 28.19 10.69 -50.40
N THR A 44 27.98 11.98 -50.15
CA THR A 44 27.86 12.54 -48.80
C THR A 44 26.41 12.53 -48.31
N PHE A 45 26.15 11.89 -47.17
CA PHE A 45 24.91 12.04 -46.41
C PHE A 45 25.21 12.40 -44.95
N TRP A 46 24.37 13.25 -44.36
CA TRP A 46 24.55 13.74 -42.98
C TRP A 46 24.25 12.67 -41.92
N PRO A 47 24.91 12.73 -40.75
CA PRO A 47 24.52 11.95 -39.58
C PRO A 47 23.28 12.57 -38.92
N GLY A 48 22.30 11.75 -38.55
CA GLY A 48 21.17 12.23 -37.74
C GLY A 48 19.90 11.41 -37.83
N LEU A 49 19.81 10.35 -37.02
CA LEU A 49 18.59 9.94 -36.30
C LEU A 49 19.03 8.96 -35.20
N GLY A 50 18.74 9.28 -33.94
CA GLY A 50 19.13 8.44 -32.81
C GLY A 50 18.23 7.21 -32.68
N GLU A 51 18.80 6.08 -32.24
CA GLU A 51 18.03 4.89 -31.90
C GLU A 51 17.13 5.19 -30.68
N ASN A 52 15.81 5.15 -30.88
CA ASN A 52 14.86 5.19 -29.78
C ASN A 52 14.92 3.87 -29.01
N ALA A 53 15.75 3.83 -27.96
CA ALA A 53 15.87 2.70 -27.06
C ALA A 53 14.56 2.48 -26.28
N THR A 54 13.66 1.68 -26.83
CA THR A 54 12.43 1.24 -26.15
C THR A 54 12.79 0.33 -24.98
N ALA A 55 12.61 0.82 -23.75
CA ALA A 55 12.83 0.03 -22.55
C ALA A 55 11.90 -1.20 -22.53
N ALA A 56 12.46 -2.40 -22.46
CA ALA A 56 11.68 -3.63 -22.36
C ALA A 56 11.00 -3.73 -20.98
N PRO A 57 9.78 -4.28 -20.89
CA PRO A 57 9.15 -4.56 -19.60
C PRO A 57 9.98 -5.60 -18.84
N ILE A 58 10.40 -5.25 -17.62
CA ILE A 58 11.26 -6.10 -16.79
C ILE A 58 10.46 -7.34 -16.35
N GLY A 59 10.90 -8.50 -16.81
CA GLY A 59 10.34 -9.81 -16.48
C GLY A 59 10.95 -10.43 -15.21
N PRO A 60 10.69 -11.73 -14.94
CA PRO A 60 11.26 -12.42 -13.79
C PRO A 60 12.78 -12.52 -13.86
N VAL A 61 13.42 -12.58 -12.71
CA VAL A 61 14.79 -13.10 -12.52
C VAL A 61 14.68 -14.42 -11.78
N GLY A 62 15.65 -15.33 -11.95
CA GLY A 62 15.63 -16.61 -11.23
C GLY A 62 14.88 -17.73 -11.95
N TYR A 63 14.49 -18.76 -11.20
CA TYR A 63 13.98 -20.02 -11.76
C TYR A 63 12.67 -19.89 -12.57
N ALA A 64 11.87 -18.83 -12.40
CA ALA A 64 10.71 -18.57 -13.26
C ALA A 64 11.10 -18.21 -14.72
N THR A 65 12.36 -17.83 -14.98
CA THR A 65 12.90 -17.66 -16.35
C THR A 65 13.16 -18.99 -17.08
N GLN A 66 13.24 -20.10 -16.34
CA GLN A 66 13.62 -21.40 -16.86
C GLN A 66 12.39 -22.16 -17.39
N ASN A 67 12.57 -23.34 -17.98
CA ASN A 67 11.45 -24.19 -18.45
C ASN A 67 10.46 -23.48 -19.40
N GLY A 68 10.97 -22.58 -20.26
CA GLY A 68 10.18 -21.77 -21.20
C GLY A 68 9.80 -20.37 -20.69
N GLY A 69 10.08 -20.05 -19.42
CA GLY A 69 9.86 -18.73 -18.84
C GLY A 69 8.46 -18.51 -18.26
N THR A 70 8.23 -17.31 -17.71
CA THR A 70 6.93 -16.87 -17.19
C THR A 70 6.59 -15.48 -17.73
N THR A 71 5.47 -15.40 -18.42
CA THR A 71 4.89 -14.19 -19.06
C THR A 71 3.45 -13.92 -18.61
N GLY A 72 2.78 -14.88 -17.96
CA GLY A 72 1.40 -14.77 -17.51
C GLY A 72 0.43 -14.57 -18.68
N GLY A 73 -0.43 -13.56 -18.55
CA GLY A 73 -1.42 -13.15 -19.55
C GLY A 73 -0.89 -12.27 -20.69
N GLN A 74 0.43 -12.17 -20.89
CA GLN A 74 1.01 -11.36 -21.97
C GLN A 74 0.52 -11.82 -23.35
N GLY A 75 0.21 -10.86 -24.24
CA GLY A 75 -0.40 -11.12 -25.55
C GLY A 75 -1.88 -11.49 -25.49
N GLY A 76 -2.47 -11.50 -24.29
CA GLY A 76 -3.88 -11.80 -24.05
C GLY A 76 -4.79 -10.59 -23.98
N ALA A 77 -6.07 -10.85 -23.71
CA ALA A 77 -7.01 -9.81 -23.33
C ALA A 77 -6.59 -9.19 -21.98
N THR A 78 -6.95 -7.92 -21.76
CA THR A 78 -6.81 -7.25 -20.45
C THR A 78 -8.18 -6.78 -19.97
N VAL A 79 -8.56 -7.12 -18.75
CA VAL A 79 -9.89 -6.84 -18.17
C VAL A 79 -9.77 -6.30 -16.75
N ARG A 80 -10.73 -5.48 -16.31
CA ARG A 80 -10.76 -4.91 -14.95
C ARG A 80 -11.64 -5.73 -14.01
N ALA A 81 -11.23 -5.85 -12.76
CA ALA A 81 -12.02 -6.49 -11.70
C ALA A 81 -11.95 -5.71 -10.37
N THR A 82 -13.10 -5.59 -9.70
CA THR A 82 -13.25 -4.90 -8.39
C THR A 82 -13.82 -5.82 -7.29
N THR A 83 -14.15 -7.06 -7.64
CA THR A 83 -14.69 -8.09 -6.73
C THR A 83 -14.14 -9.45 -7.13
N GLY A 84 -14.10 -10.42 -6.20
CA GLY A 84 -13.66 -11.79 -6.54
C GLY A 84 -14.57 -12.45 -7.56
N THR A 85 -15.85 -12.10 -7.55
CA THR A 85 -16.83 -12.52 -8.57
C THR A 85 -16.44 -12.02 -9.96
N ALA A 86 -15.97 -10.78 -10.08
CA ALA A 86 -15.47 -10.24 -11.35
C ALA A 86 -14.17 -10.94 -11.81
N ILE A 87 -13.27 -11.30 -10.88
CA ILE A 87 -12.08 -12.13 -11.20
C ILE A 87 -12.52 -13.50 -11.74
N HIS A 88 -13.52 -14.13 -11.13
CA HIS A 88 -14.07 -15.40 -11.61
C HIS A 88 -14.79 -15.25 -12.97
N GLN A 89 -15.59 -14.19 -13.19
CA GLN A 89 -16.19 -13.89 -14.48
C GLN A 89 -15.13 -13.71 -15.58
N ALA A 90 -14.05 -12.98 -15.28
CA ALA A 90 -12.91 -12.80 -16.17
C ALA A 90 -12.24 -14.14 -16.54
N LEU A 91 -11.99 -15.02 -15.56
CA LEU A 91 -11.44 -16.35 -15.81
C LEU A 91 -12.39 -17.25 -16.62
N CYS A 92 -13.68 -17.25 -16.29
CA CYS A 92 -14.67 -18.16 -16.87
C CYS A 92 -15.13 -17.78 -18.29
N SER A 93 -14.97 -16.52 -18.69
CA SER A 93 -15.32 -16.01 -20.04
C SER A 93 -14.22 -16.16 -21.09
N ARG A 94 -13.04 -16.66 -20.71
CA ARG A 94 -11.96 -17.01 -21.65
C ARG A 94 -12.40 -18.15 -22.58
N ALA A 95 -12.00 -18.08 -23.85
CA ALA A 95 -12.34 -19.09 -24.85
C ALA A 95 -11.87 -20.52 -24.46
N ALA A 96 -10.68 -20.62 -23.86
CA ALA A 96 -10.14 -21.84 -23.26
C ALA A 96 -9.31 -21.53 -22.01
N LYS A 97 -9.04 -22.56 -21.19
CA LYS A 97 -8.30 -22.46 -19.92
C LYS A 97 -6.85 -21.94 -20.06
N ASP A 98 -6.30 -21.92 -21.27
CA ASP A 98 -4.96 -21.46 -21.63
C ASP A 98 -4.93 -20.16 -22.47
N THR A 99 -6.08 -19.64 -22.90
CA THR A 99 -6.17 -18.39 -23.68
C THR A 99 -5.65 -17.21 -22.86
N PRO A 100 -4.54 -16.53 -23.21
CA PRO A 100 -3.88 -15.61 -22.29
C PRO A 100 -4.80 -14.48 -21.79
N LEU A 101 -4.71 -14.16 -20.50
CA LEU A 101 -5.55 -13.13 -19.85
C LEU A 101 -4.80 -12.36 -18.76
N THR A 102 -4.84 -11.04 -18.83
CA THR A 102 -4.43 -10.14 -17.73
C THR A 102 -5.67 -9.57 -17.03
N ILE A 103 -5.73 -9.73 -15.71
CA ILE A 103 -6.79 -9.20 -14.85
C ILE A 103 -6.20 -8.06 -14.02
N GLU A 104 -6.57 -6.83 -14.36
CA GLU A 104 -6.25 -5.63 -13.59
C GLU A 104 -7.24 -5.49 -12.43
N VAL A 105 -6.76 -5.70 -11.20
CA VAL A 105 -7.58 -5.68 -9.98
C VAL A 105 -7.44 -4.33 -9.27
N SER A 106 -8.53 -3.78 -8.76
CA SER A 106 -8.52 -2.53 -7.98
C SER A 106 -9.57 -2.55 -6.86
N GLY A 107 -9.23 -1.99 -5.70
CA GLY A 107 -10.10 -2.04 -4.51
C GLY A 107 -10.01 -3.36 -3.75
N THR A 108 -11.04 -3.67 -2.94
CA THR A 108 -10.98 -4.75 -1.96
C THR A 108 -11.78 -5.98 -2.38
N ILE A 109 -11.06 -7.07 -2.66
CA ILE A 109 -11.59 -8.42 -2.82
C ILE A 109 -11.86 -9.01 -1.43
N THR A 110 -13.06 -9.53 -1.19
CA THR A 110 -13.47 -10.08 0.11
C THR A 110 -14.25 -11.37 -0.09
N VAL A 111 -14.34 -12.20 0.96
CA VAL A 111 -15.11 -13.45 0.94
C VAL A 111 -16.57 -13.19 0.50
N GLY A 112 -17.17 -12.11 1.00
CA GLY A 112 -18.54 -11.71 0.66
C GLY A 112 -18.75 -11.19 -0.76
N ASN A 113 -17.69 -10.77 -1.48
CA ASN A 113 -17.78 -10.37 -2.89
C ASN A 113 -17.16 -11.39 -3.87
N THR A 114 -16.85 -12.60 -3.39
CA THR A 114 -16.23 -13.70 -4.15
C THR A 114 -17.21 -14.85 -4.34
N ALA A 115 -18.19 -14.71 -5.24
CA ALA A 115 -19.10 -15.79 -5.61
C ALA A 115 -18.46 -16.77 -6.61
N LYS A 116 -18.94 -18.01 -6.62
CA LYS A 116 -18.56 -19.01 -7.62
C LYS A 116 -19.12 -18.63 -8.99
N VAL A 117 -18.32 -18.83 -10.05
CA VAL A 117 -18.75 -18.69 -11.45
C VAL A 117 -18.36 -19.96 -12.22
N SER A 118 -19.20 -20.35 -13.18
CA SER A 118 -18.97 -21.51 -14.05
C SER A 118 -18.84 -21.06 -15.50
N GLY A 119 -17.89 -21.63 -16.24
CA GLY A 119 -17.66 -21.40 -17.67
C GLY A 119 -16.49 -22.24 -18.18
N ALA A 120 -16.33 -22.35 -19.50
CA ALA A 120 -15.33 -23.23 -20.10
C ALA A 120 -13.87 -22.83 -19.76
N GLY A 121 -13.61 -21.54 -19.52
CA GLY A 121 -12.28 -21.00 -19.22
C GLY A 121 -11.75 -21.24 -17.79
N CYS A 122 -12.52 -21.86 -16.89
CA CYS A 122 -12.23 -21.85 -15.45
C CYS A 122 -12.62 -23.13 -14.68
N THR A 123 -12.13 -23.22 -13.44
CA THR A 123 -12.74 -23.99 -12.34
C THR A 123 -12.69 -23.07 -11.11
N THR A 124 -13.83 -22.73 -10.47
CA THR A 124 -13.85 -21.80 -9.31
C THR A 124 -14.77 -22.28 -8.17
N ALA A 125 -14.55 -21.72 -6.99
CA ALA A 125 -15.37 -21.86 -5.79
C ALA A 125 -15.82 -20.48 -5.25
N ALA A 126 -16.60 -20.47 -4.17
CA ALA A 126 -17.01 -19.25 -3.48
C ALA A 126 -16.10 -18.97 -2.27
N GLY A 127 -15.90 -17.70 -1.94
CA GLY A 127 -15.10 -17.24 -0.78
C GLY A 127 -13.58 -17.35 -0.94
N VAL A 128 -13.08 -17.79 -2.09
CA VAL A 128 -11.66 -18.04 -2.39
C VAL A 128 -11.38 -17.69 -3.86
N VAL A 129 -10.17 -17.26 -4.21
CA VAL A 129 -9.77 -17.07 -5.62
C VAL A 129 -8.89 -18.24 -6.05
N GLU A 130 -9.41 -19.06 -6.97
CA GLU A 130 -8.70 -20.25 -7.49
C GLU A 130 -8.21 -20.05 -8.94
N LEU A 131 -6.92 -20.27 -9.14
CA LEU A 131 -6.26 -20.43 -10.44
C LEU A 131 -6.01 -21.93 -10.66
N LYS A 132 -7.07 -22.64 -11.10
CA LYS A 132 -7.13 -24.10 -11.13
C LYS A 132 -7.28 -24.69 -12.54
N GLU A 133 -6.36 -25.57 -12.91
CA GLU A 133 -6.26 -26.24 -14.23
C GLU A 133 -6.12 -25.25 -15.42
N ILE A 134 -5.53 -24.08 -15.20
CA ILE A 134 -5.41 -23.00 -16.20
C ILE A 134 -3.96 -22.76 -16.62
N SER A 135 -3.78 -21.96 -17.67
CA SER A 135 -2.46 -21.44 -18.06
C SER A 135 -2.52 -19.98 -18.49
N ASN A 136 -1.39 -19.29 -18.50
CA ASN A 136 -1.22 -17.97 -19.12
C ASN A 136 -2.14 -16.88 -18.50
N VAL A 137 -2.03 -16.67 -17.18
CA VAL A 137 -2.82 -15.65 -16.47
C VAL A 137 -1.94 -14.70 -15.68
N SER A 138 -2.24 -13.40 -15.77
CA SER A 138 -1.70 -12.36 -14.88
C SER A 138 -2.81 -11.82 -13.99
N ILE A 139 -2.59 -11.73 -12.68
CA ILE A 139 -3.35 -10.88 -11.75
C ILE A 139 -2.45 -9.70 -11.39
N VAL A 140 -2.89 -8.47 -11.65
CA VAL A 140 -2.09 -7.26 -11.42
C VAL A 140 -2.92 -6.21 -10.67
N GLY A 141 -2.46 -5.77 -9.50
CA GLY A 141 -3.09 -4.67 -8.77
C GLY A 141 -2.81 -3.32 -9.44
N VAL A 142 -3.84 -2.47 -9.55
CA VAL A 142 -3.76 -1.14 -10.20
C VAL A 142 -4.48 -0.05 -9.40
N GLY A 143 -4.33 1.21 -9.80
CA GLY A 143 -4.93 2.36 -9.12
C GLY A 143 -4.37 2.53 -7.71
N SER A 144 -5.25 2.61 -6.70
CA SER A 144 -4.88 2.63 -5.27
C SER A 144 -4.37 1.28 -4.73
N GLY A 145 -4.15 0.30 -5.60
CA GLY A 145 -3.81 -1.07 -5.26
C GLY A 145 -5.03 -2.00 -5.16
N ALA A 146 -4.75 -3.30 -5.21
CA ALA A 146 -5.73 -4.35 -4.92
C ALA A 146 -5.45 -4.94 -3.54
N VAL A 147 -6.50 -5.13 -2.74
CA VAL A 147 -6.42 -5.76 -1.42
C VAL A 147 -7.32 -6.99 -1.41
N PHE A 148 -6.76 -8.16 -1.13
CA PHE A 148 -7.48 -9.40 -0.89
C PHE A 148 -7.57 -9.59 0.61
N ASP A 149 -8.69 -9.17 1.19
CA ASP A 149 -8.91 -9.12 2.64
C ASP A 149 -9.62 -10.38 3.11
N GLN A 150 -8.90 -11.19 3.87
CA GLN A 150 -9.29 -12.55 4.28
C GLN A 150 -9.58 -13.48 3.09
N VAL A 151 -8.99 -13.26 1.90
CA VAL A 151 -9.15 -14.12 0.70
C VAL A 151 -7.79 -14.58 0.19
N GLY A 152 -7.53 -15.88 0.20
CA GLY A 152 -6.32 -16.47 -0.38
C GLY A 152 -6.41 -16.64 -1.90
N ILE A 153 -5.25 -16.59 -2.57
CA ILE A 153 -5.10 -16.91 -3.99
C ILE A 153 -4.45 -18.29 -4.11
N HIS A 154 -5.18 -19.28 -4.60
CA HIS A 154 -4.73 -20.68 -4.66
C HIS A 154 -4.47 -21.11 -6.10
N ILE A 155 -3.27 -21.62 -6.37
CA ILE A 155 -2.82 -22.07 -7.70
C ILE A 155 -2.75 -23.60 -7.68
N ARG A 156 -3.46 -24.27 -8.61
CA ARG A 156 -3.50 -25.73 -8.68
C ARG A 156 -3.48 -26.24 -10.11
N GLY A 157 -2.63 -27.22 -10.43
CA GLY A 157 -2.52 -27.83 -11.77
C GLY A 157 -2.34 -26.81 -12.90
N SER A 158 -1.67 -25.69 -12.62
CA SER A 158 -1.66 -24.49 -13.49
C SER A 158 -0.26 -24.00 -13.77
N LYS A 159 -0.05 -23.40 -14.96
CA LYS A 159 1.27 -23.01 -15.44
C LYS A 159 1.33 -21.63 -16.10
N ASN A 160 2.50 -21.00 -16.08
CA ASN A 160 2.70 -19.64 -16.61
C ASN A 160 1.73 -18.63 -15.95
N ILE A 161 1.93 -18.39 -14.65
CA ILE A 161 1.08 -17.53 -13.83
C ILE A 161 1.90 -16.35 -13.29
N VAL A 162 1.33 -15.15 -13.34
CA VAL A 162 1.91 -13.92 -12.80
C VAL A 162 0.97 -13.31 -11.77
N ILE A 163 1.47 -12.93 -10.60
CA ILE A 163 0.71 -12.18 -9.57
C ILE A 163 1.55 -10.97 -9.14
N ARG A 164 1.08 -9.74 -9.41
CA ARG A 164 1.86 -8.52 -9.14
C ARG A 164 1.08 -7.38 -8.47
N ASN A 165 1.76 -6.59 -7.64
CA ASN A 165 1.22 -5.35 -7.05
C ASN A 165 -0.07 -5.51 -6.23
N VAL A 166 -0.29 -6.68 -5.61
CA VAL A 166 -1.46 -6.97 -4.76
C VAL A 166 -1.07 -7.13 -3.29
N THR A 167 -1.94 -6.66 -2.39
CA THR A 167 -1.88 -7.01 -0.97
C THR A 167 -2.82 -8.19 -0.72
N VAL A 168 -2.34 -9.25 -0.06
CA VAL A 168 -3.18 -10.36 0.42
C VAL A 168 -2.99 -10.49 1.92
N ARG A 169 -4.07 -10.37 2.69
CA ARG A 169 -3.97 -10.30 4.16
C ARG A 169 -4.99 -11.14 4.89
N ASN A 170 -4.61 -11.60 6.09
CA ASN A 170 -5.48 -12.19 7.10
C ASN A 170 -6.31 -13.39 6.64
N VAL A 171 -5.81 -14.17 5.68
CA VAL A 171 -6.48 -15.38 5.16
C VAL A 171 -6.62 -16.42 6.26
N LYS A 172 -7.82 -16.99 6.41
CA LYS A 172 -8.18 -17.81 7.57
C LYS A 172 -8.13 -19.31 7.28
N LYS A 173 -7.47 -20.04 8.19
CA LYS A 173 -7.26 -21.49 8.09
C LYS A 173 -8.55 -22.27 8.38
N SER A 174 -8.57 -23.54 7.98
CA SER A 174 -9.63 -24.49 8.29
C SER A 174 -9.91 -24.60 9.80
N GLY A 175 -11.19 -24.54 10.17
CA GLY A 175 -11.65 -24.48 11.57
C GLY A 175 -11.92 -23.06 12.08
N SER A 176 -11.54 -22.02 11.33
CA SER A 176 -11.97 -20.65 11.59
C SER A 176 -13.43 -20.40 11.14
N PRO A 177 -14.15 -19.40 11.68
CA PRO A 177 -15.53 -19.07 11.28
C PRO A 177 -15.69 -18.69 9.79
N THR A 178 -14.59 -18.41 9.12
CA THR A 178 -14.50 -18.29 7.66
C THR A 178 -13.22 -19.03 7.27
N SER A 179 -13.31 -19.96 6.31
CA SER A 179 -12.22 -20.91 6.01
C SER A 179 -12.08 -21.05 4.50
N ASN A 180 -10.96 -20.58 3.95
CA ASN A 180 -10.70 -20.52 2.51
C ASN A 180 -9.24 -20.86 2.15
N GLY A 181 -8.75 -21.95 2.74
CA GLY A 181 -7.45 -22.54 2.42
C GLY A 181 -6.28 -22.10 3.30
N GLY A 182 -6.44 -21.07 4.13
CA GLY A 182 -5.45 -20.64 5.13
C GLY A 182 -4.22 -19.92 4.59
N ASP A 183 -3.67 -20.38 3.47
CA ASP A 183 -2.49 -19.77 2.85
C ASP A 183 -2.84 -18.46 2.11
N ALA A 184 -2.04 -17.41 2.27
CA ALA A 184 -2.25 -16.15 1.54
C ALA A 184 -2.05 -16.33 0.02
N ILE A 185 -0.94 -16.94 -0.38
CA ILE A 185 -0.79 -17.56 -1.71
C ILE A 185 -0.35 -19.02 -1.52
N GLY A 186 -1.23 -19.95 -1.91
CA GLY A 186 -0.96 -21.39 -1.86
C GLY A 186 -0.77 -21.98 -3.25
N MET A 187 0.17 -22.91 -3.41
CA MET A 187 0.44 -23.62 -4.66
C MET A 187 0.47 -25.13 -4.42
N GLU A 188 -0.33 -25.90 -5.16
CA GLU A 188 -0.40 -27.37 -4.97
C GLU A 188 -0.62 -28.14 -6.28
N SER A 189 0.08 -29.26 -6.45
CA SER A 189 -0.06 -30.22 -7.58
C SER A 189 0.27 -29.63 -8.96
N ASP A 190 1.33 -30.11 -9.60
CA ASP A 190 1.69 -29.83 -11.01
C ASP A 190 1.81 -28.35 -11.41
N VAL A 191 1.93 -27.44 -10.43
CA VAL A 191 2.12 -26.01 -10.68
C VAL A 191 3.51 -25.73 -11.24
N ARG A 192 3.60 -24.97 -12.34
CA ARG A 192 4.87 -24.67 -13.04
C ARG A 192 4.98 -23.21 -13.47
N ASN A 193 6.18 -22.64 -13.46
CA ASN A 193 6.45 -21.32 -14.06
C ASN A 193 5.56 -20.21 -13.47
N VAL A 194 5.74 -19.93 -12.18
CA VAL A 194 4.98 -18.90 -11.45
C VAL A 194 5.90 -17.77 -11.02
N TRP A 195 5.50 -16.52 -11.28
CA TRP A 195 6.17 -15.32 -10.82
C TRP A 195 5.23 -14.48 -9.96
N VAL A 196 5.58 -14.34 -8.69
CA VAL A 196 4.87 -13.51 -7.72
C VAL A 196 5.80 -12.36 -7.34
N ASP A 197 5.36 -11.12 -7.52
CA ASP A 197 6.28 -9.98 -7.49
C ASP A 197 5.62 -8.68 -7.01
N HIS A 198 6.31 -7.91 -6.17
CA HIS A 198 5.74 -6.71 -5.54
C HIS A 198 4.38 -6.97 -4.86
N VAL A 199 4.26 -8.09 -4.14
CA VAL A 199 3.07 -8.39 -3.32
C VAL A 199 3.33 -8.10 -1.84
N SER A 200 2.27 -7.78 -1.10
CA SER A 200 2.32 -7.65 0.36
C SER A 200 1.48 -8.76 0.99
N LEU A 201 2.12 -9.73 1.64
CA LEU A 201 1.48 -10.89 2.27
C LEU A 201 1.53 -10.71 3.78
N GLU A 202 0.36 -10.64 4.42
CA GLU A 202 0.26 -10.24 5.83
C GLU A 202 -0.69 -11.13 6.63
N ALA A 203 -0.34 -11.45 7.87
CA ALA A 203 -1.25 -12.05 8.85
C ALA A 203 -1.32 -11.17 10.11
N SER A 204 -2.07 -11.63 11.12
CA SER A 204 -2.17 -10.99 12.43
C SER A 204 -1.96 -12.02 13.55
N GLY A 205 -0.94 -12.89 13.42
CA GLY A 205 -0.66 -13.95 14.37
C GLY A 205 -0.23 -15.27 13.73
N GLY A 206 -0.32 -16.36 14.49
CA GLY A 206 0.09 -17.71 14.07
C GLY A 206 -1.08 -18.69 14.00
N GLU A 207 -0.74 -19.98 14.15
CA GLU A 207 -1.71 -21.06 14.01
C GLU A 207 -2.80 -21.07 15.10
N SER A 208 -2.45 -20.59 16.30
CA SER A 208 -3.37 -20.33 17.43
C SER A 208 -4.46 -19.32 17.08
N ASP A 209 -4.14 -18.36 16.22
CA ASP A 209 -4.96 -17.18 15.92
C ASP A 209 -5.78 -17.37 14.63
N GLY A 210 -5.75 -18.58 14.07
CA GLY A 210 -6.53 -19.00 12.90
C GLY A 210 -5.88 -18.68 11.55
N PHE A 211 -4.57 -18.47 11.48
CA PHE A 211 -3.81 -18.27 10.23
C PHE A 211 -2.93 -19.50 9.91
N ASP A 212 -2.48 -19.67 8.66
CA ASP A 212 -1.46 -20.68 8.30
C ASP A 212 -0.26 -20.03 7.58
N GLY A 213 0.09 -20.43 6.34
CA GLY A 213 1.24 -19.88 5.61
C GLY A 213 0.96 -18.55 4.93
N LEU A 214 2.01 -17.77 4.63
CA LEU A 214 1.90 -16.67 3.67
C LEU A 214 2.19 -17.14 2.23
N PHE A 215 3.17 -18.02 2.03
CA PHE A 215 3.62 -18.46 0.71
C PHE A 215 4.01 -19.95 0.66
N ASP A 216 3.04 -20.81 0.35
CA ASP A 216 3.17 -22.27 0.50
C ASP A 216 3.18 -23.02 -0.85
N MET A 217 3.97 -24.09 -0.94
CA MET A 217 4.19 -24.92 -2.14
C MET A 217 4.20 -26.42 -1.78
N LYS A 218 3.28 -27.19 -2.36
CA LYS A 218 2.93 -28.55 -1.94
C LYS A 218 2.77 -29.49 -3.15
N ALA A 219 3.10 -30.78 -3.01
CA ALA A 219 2.93 -31.79 -4.06
C ALA A 219 3.61 -31.46 -5.42
N GLY A 220 4.91 -31.16 -5.37
CA GLY A 220 5.78 -31.09 -6.56
C GLY A 220 5.69 -29.81 -7.41
N VAL A 221 5.52 -28.64 -6.79
CA VAL A 221 5.56 -27.31 -7.45
C VAL A 221 6.98 -26.97 -7.93
N GLN A 222 7.14 -26.43 -9.15
CA GLN A 222 8.48 -26.10 -9.68
C GLN A 222 8.54 -24.81 -10.53
N TYR A 223 9.74 -24.25 -10.66
CA TYR A 223 10.03 -23.03 -11.43
C TYR A 223 9.23 -21.82 -10.91
N VAL A 224 9.44 -21.49 -9.64
CA VAL A 224 8.75 -20.37 -8.98
C VAL A 224 9.74 -19.26 -8.64
N THR A 225 9.28 -18.01 -8.67
CA THR A 225 10.03 -16.85 -8.15
C THR A 225 9.10 -15.96 -7.34
N LEU A 226 9.51 -15.66 -6.11
CA LEU A 226 8.94 -14.59 -5.28
C LEU A 226 9.95 -13.44 -5.21
N SER A 227 9.62 -12.30 -5.77
CA SER A 227 10.54 -11.15 -5.86
C SER A 227 9.94 -9.86 -5.31
N TYR A 228 10.79 -8.98 -4.76
CA TYR A 228 10.40 -7.63 -4.34
C TYR A 228 9.13 -7.57 -3.46
N SER A 229 8.87 -8.59 -2.65
CA SER A 229 7.60 -8.76 -1.93
C SER A 229 7.79 -8.64 -0.42
N THR A 230 6.73 -8.27 0.29
CA THR A 230 6.73 -8.22 1.76
C THR A 230 5.96 -9.39 2.33
N LEU A 231 6.49 -10.03 3.36
CA LEU A 231 5.88 -11.11 4.12
C LEU A 231 5.98 -10.77 5.61
N ARG A 232 4.86 -10.52 6.30
CA ARG A 232 4.91 -10.07 7.69
C ARG A 232 3.84 -10.58 8.65
N ASN A 233 4.14 -10.46 9.94
CA ASN A 233 3.23 -10.64 11.09
C ASN A 233 2.58 -12.04 11.15
N SER A 234 3.32 -13.08 10.78
CA SER A 234 2.83 -14.46 10.65
C SER A 234 3.62 -15.47 11.49
N GLY A 235 2.89 -16.45 12.03
CA GLY A 235 3.49 -17.67 12.60
C GLY A 235 4.35 -18.47 11.59
N ARG A 236 4.08 -18.33 10.29
CA ARG A 236 4.63 -19.14 9.19
C ARG A 236 4.84 -18.27 7.94
N GLY A 237 6.10 -18.07 7.53
CA GLY A 237 6.41 -17.36 6.29
C GLY A 237 6.01 -18.17 5.04
N GLY A 238 6.54 -19.38 4.90
CA GLY A 238 6.20 -20.27 3.77
C GLY A 238 6.86 -21.64 3.85
N LEU A 239 6.11 -22.68 3.48
CA LEU A 239 6.53 -24.08 3.43
C LEU A 239 6.65 -24.57 1.98
N ILE A 240 7.73 -25.27 1.68
CA ILE A 240 8.02 -25.93 0.41
C ILE A 240 8.16 -27.43 0.74
N GLY A 241 7.18 -28.21 0.30
CA GLY A 241 7.02 -29.62 0.64
C GLY A 241 6.24 -29.82 1.94
N SER A 242 5.06 -30.41 1.82
CA SER A 242 4.11 -30.69 2.92
C SER A 242 4.68 -31.62 4.00
N SER A 243 5.39 -32.67 3.59
CA SER A 243 5.95 -33.72 4.44
C SER A 243 7.43 -33.97 4.12
N GLU A 244 8.13 -34.71 4.99
CA GLU A 244 9.50 -35.18 4.69
C GLU A 244 9.57 -36.21 3.52
N THR A 245 8.44 -36.52 2.85
CA THR A 245 8.40 -37.28 1.59
C THR A 245 8.08 -36.42 0.35
N ASP A 246 7.51 -35.22 0.53
CA ASP A 246 7.15 -34.27 -0.53
C ASP A 246 8.36 -33.46 -1.05
N ARG A 247 9.36 -34.19 -1.57
CA ARG A 247 10.69 -33.69 -1.96
C ARG A 247 10.80 -33.20 -3.41
N ALA A 248 9.71 -33.28 -4.17
CA ALA A 248 9.68 -32.96 -5.60
C ALA A 248 9.59 -31.45 -5.89
N ASN A 249 9.25 -30.65 -4.88
CA ASN A 249 9.18 -29.19 -4.97
C ASN A 249 10.59 -28.62 -5.14
N SER A 250 10.87 -27.90 -6.23
CA SER A 250 12.25 -27.55 -6.62
C SER A 250 12.29 -26.38 -7.60
N PHE A 251 13.47 -25.76 -7.75
CA PHE A 251 13.71 -24.65 -8.68
C PHE A 251 12.87 -23.43 -8.27
N ILE A 252 13.16 -22.93 -7.07
CA ILE A 252 12.43 -21.83 -6.44
C ILE A 252 13.41 -20.70 -6.12
N THR A 253 13.04 -19.45 -6.39
CA THR A 253 13.86 -18.26 -6.11
C THR A 253 13.13 -17.30 -5.21
N PHE A 254 13.82 -16.74 -4.22
CA PHE A 254 13.35 -15.64 -3.39
C PHE A 254 14.38 -14.52 -3.46
N HIS A 255 14.01 -13.34 -3.97
CA HIS A 255 14.94 -12.21 -3.95
C HIS A 255 14.33 -10.85 -3.66
N HIS A 256 15.10 -9.99 -3.01
CA HIS A 256 14.70 -8.61 -2.69
C HIS A 256 13.40 -8.51 -1.86
N ASN A 257 13.05 -9.58 -1.13
CA ASN A 257 11.87 -9.61 -0.28
C ASN A 257 12.16 -9.08 1.12
N LEU A 258 11.14 -8.50 1.77
CA LEU A 258 11.11 -8.22 3.20
C LEU A 258 10.41 -9.36 3.93
N TYR A 259 11.10 -10.00 4.86
CA TYR A 259 10.51 -10.91 5.85
C TYR A 259 10.57 -10.23 7.22
N GLU A 260 9.42 -9.81 7.75
CA GLU A 260 9.34 -8.96 8.94
C GLU A 260 8.40 -9.56 10.00
N ASN A 261 8.89 -9.75 11.23
CA ASN A 261 8.07 -10.26 12.34
C ASN A 261 7.41 -11.61 11.99
N ILE A 262 8.24 -12.60 11.71
CA ILE A 262 7.84 -13.96 11.31
C ILE A 262 8.40 -14.94 12.33
N ASP A 263 7.57 -15.80 12.93
CA ASP A 263 8.05 -16.83 13.87
C ASP A 263 9.03 -17.79 13.18
N SER A 264 8.58 -18.42 12.10
CA SER A 264 9.23 -19.59 11.52
C SER A 264 8.97 -19.76 10.03
N ARG A 265 9.74 -20.66 9.40
CA ARG A 265 9.61 -21.03 7.98
C ARG A 265 9.84 -19.82 7.06
N ALA A 266 11.07 -19.34 6.96
CA ALA A 266 11.42 -18.19 6.10
C ALA A 266 12.48 -18.48 5.01
N PRO A 267 12.29 -19.49 4.12
CA PRO A 267 11.22 -20.48 4.06
C PRO A 267 11.62 -21.82 4.73
N LEU A 268 10.67 -22.75 4.89
CA LEU A 268 10.94 -24.16 5.17
C LEU A 268 11.05 -24.93 3.86
N LEU A 269 12.16 -25.64 3.63
CA LEU A 269 12.49 -26.33 2.38
C LEU A 269 12.65 -27.84 2.60
N ARG A 270 11.94 -28.65 1.82
CA ARG A 270 12.09 -30.12 1.80
C ARG A 270 12.45 -30.63 0.41
N GLY A 271 13.64 -31.22 0.28
CA GLY A 271 14.16 -31.64 -1.01
C GLY A 271 14.39 -30.47 -1.98
N GLY A 272 14.51 -30.79 -3.27
CA GLY A 272 14.68 -29.82 -4.34
C GLY A 272 15.90 -28.90 -4.24
N THR A 273 15.81 -27.74 -4.88
CA THR A 273 16.83 -26.68 -4.86
C THR A 273 16.15 -25.31 -4.84
N ALA A 274 16.62 -24.44 -3.95
CA ALA A 274 16.13 -23.07 -3.79
C ALA A 274 17.29 -22.06 -3.71
N HIS A 275 17.05 -20.84 -4.17
CA HIS A 275 18.00 -19.74 -4.11
C HIS A 275 17.37 -18.52 -3.44
N MET A 276 17.99 -18.05 -2.36
CA MET A 276 17.56 -16.90 -1.59
C MET A 276 18.67 -15.84 -1.66
N PHE A 277 18.44 -14.73 -2.37
CA PHE A 277 19.42 -13.64 -2.47
C PHE A 277 18.87 -12.23 -2.27
N ASN A 278 19.65 -11.36 -1.64
CA ASN A 278 19.27 -9.97 -1.31
C ASN A 278 17.90 -9.83 -0.61
N ASN A 279 17.45 -10.82 0.16
CA ASN A 279 16.29 -10.66 1.02
C ASN A 279 16.70 -9.97 2.33
N TYR A 280 15.82 -9.14 2.89
CA TYR A 280 15.97 -8.57 4.22
C TYR A 280 15.08 -9.33 5.19
N TYR A 281 15.69 -10.01 6.15
CA TYR A 281 15.03 -10.72 7.24
C TYR A 281 15.18 -9.92 8.52
N VAL A 282 14.06 -9.57 9.17
CA VAL A 282 14.06 -8.80 10.42
C VAL A 282 13.02 -9.34 11.40
N LYS A 283 13.40 -9.53 12.67
CA LYS A 283 12.55 -10.14 13.71
C LYS A 283 12.04 -11.53 13.31
N LEU A 284 12.96 -12.45 12.98
CA LEU A 284 12.63 -13.87 12.89
C LEU A 284 12.60 -14.47 14.31
N GLY A 285 11.43 -14.89 14.77
CA GLY A 285 11.18 -15.18 16.20
C GLY A 285 11.66 -16.54 16.70
N LYS A 286 11.86 -17.54 15.81
CA LYS A 286 12.20 -18.93 16.18
C LYS A 286 13.17 -19.61 15.22
N SER A 287 12.99 -19.47 13.90
CA SER A 287 13.96 -19.96 12.90
C SER A 287 13.68 -19.42 11.48
N GLY A 288 14.73 -19.20 10.70
CA GLY A 288 14.64 -18.67 9.34
C GLY A 288 14.53 -19.74 8.25
N ILE A 289 15.58 -19.82 7.43
CA ILE A 289 15.73 -20.76 6.32
C ILE A 289 15.96 -22.17 6.90
N ASN A 290 14.98 -23.05 6.75
CA ASN A 290 15.00 -24.40 7.32
C ASN A 290 15.15 -25.45 6.21
N SER A 291 16.38 -25.85 5.90
CA SER A 291 16.75 -26.82 4.86
C SER A 291 16.67 -28.26 5.39
N ARG A 292 15.80 -29.09 4.82
CA ARG A 292 15.48 -30.46 5.27
C ARG A 292 15.47 -31.49 4.15
N ALA A 293 15.48 -32.77 4.50
CA ALA A 293 15.16 -33.90 3.64
C ALA A 293 15.92 -33.91 2.29
N GLY A 294 17.19 -33.53 2.30
CA GLY A 294 18.06 -33.43 1.11
C GLY A 294 17.90 -32.14 0.29
N ALA A 295 17.25 -31.11 0.83
CA ALA A 295 17.15 -29.79 0.20
C ALA A 295 18.52 -29.15 -0.06
N LYS A 296 18.56 -28.25 -1.05
CA LYS A 296 19.76 -27.51 -1.46
C LYS A 296 19.47 -26.02 -1.51
N ALA A 297 19.85 -25.31 -0.45
CA ALA A 297 19.67 -23.86 -0.33
C ALA A 297 20.93 -23.10 -0.76
N LEU A 298 20.84 -22.23 -1.77
CA LEU A 298 21.83 -21.17 -1.96
C LEU A 298 21.36 -19.92 -1.20
N VAL A 299 22.21 -19.38 -0.32
CA VAL A 299 21.89 -18.25 0.58
C VAL A 299 22.94 -17.16 0.36
N GLU A 300 22.65 -16.19 -0.51
CA GLU A 300 23.62 -15.21 -1.00
C GLU A 300 23.23 -13.76 -0.68
N ASN A 301 24.16 -12.97 -0.15
CA ASN A 301 24.02 -11.53 0.03
C ASN A 301 22.71 -11.07 0.71
N ASN A 302 22.11 -11.87 1.59
CA ASN A 302 20.93 -11.49 2.38
C ASN A 302 21.36 -10.69 3.63
N TYR A 303 20.47 -9.86 4.17
CA TYR A 303 20.68 -9.18 5.45
C TYR A 303 19.74 -9.80 6.49
N PHE A 304 20.28 -10.23 7.63
CA PHE A 304 19.51 -10.79 8.75
C PHE A 304 19.67 -9.89 9.98
N LYS A 305 18.56 -9.39 10.54
CA LYS A 305 18.53 -8.45 11.66
C LYS A 305 17.67 -8.95 12.82
N GLN A 306 18.16 -8.86 14.07
CA GLN A 306 17.37 -9.12 15.29
C GLN A 306 16.57 -10.43 15.20
N SER A 307 17.24 -11.53 14.87
CA SER A 307 16.61 -12.76 14.37
C SER A 307 17.28 -14.02 14.93
N GLN A 308 16.49 -15.04 15.24
CA GLN A 308 16.98 -16.32 15.74
C GLN A 308 17.12 -17.37 14.63
N ASP A 309 18.18 -18.17 14.70
CA ASP A 309 18.38 -19.44 13.96
C ASP A 309 18.08 -19.31 12.45
N VAL A 310 18.73 -18.34 11.82
CA VAL A 310 18.32 -17.82 10.50
C VAL A 310 18.61 -18.76 9.31
N LEU A 311 19.47 -19.76 9.50
CA LEU A 311 19.76 -20.82 8.53
C LEU A 311 20.13 -22.13 9.26
N GLY A 312 19.55 -23.26 8.85
CA GLY A 312 19.95 -24.58 9.33
C GLY A 312 18.96 -25.68 8.97
N THR A 313 19.02 -26.79 9.70
CA THR A 313 17.94 -27.80 9.77
C THR A 313 17.32 -27.73 11.16
N PHE A 314 16.01 -27.52 11.27
CA PHE A 314 15.33 -27.43 12.57
C PHE A 314 14.04 -28.25 12.59
N TYR A 315 13.72 -28.87 13.73
CA TYR A 315 12.54 -29.71 13.94
C TYR A 315 12.46 -30.91 12.97
N THR A 316 13.63 -31.51 12.69
CA THR A 316 13.81 -32.86 12.14
C THR A 316 15.29 -33.26 12.19
N SER A 317 15.57 -34.56 12.33
CA SER A 317 16.88 -35.17 12.07
C SER A 317 17.22 -35.34 10.57
N GLN A 318 16.25 -35.20 9.65
CA GLN A 318 16.49 -35.32 8.21
C GLN A 318 17.07 -34.03 7.62
N ALA A 319 18.40 -33.93 7.64
CA ALA A 319 19.15 -32.77 7.16
C ALA A 319 18.88 -32.41 5.69
N GLY A 320 18.89 -31.11 5.42
CA GLY A 320 19.18 -30.56 4.09
C GLY A 320 20.64 -30.12 3.99
N THR A 321 20.94 -29.35 2.96
CA THR A 321 22.26 -28.73 2.74
C THR A 321 22.10 -27.26 2.37
N TRP A 322 23.16 -26.49 2.56
CA TRP A 322 23.23 -25.09 2.15
C TRP A 322 24.62 -24.71 1.65
N GLN A 323 24.65 -23.79 0.70
CA GLN A 323 25.81 -22.96 0.40
C GLN A 323 25.45 -21.53 0.80
N ALA A 324 26.26 -20.91 1.65
CA ALA A 324 26.07 -19.53 2.11
C ALA A 324 27.29 -18.67 1.75
N ARG A 325 27.06 -17.43 1.29
CA ARG A 325 28.11 -16.46 0.97
C ARG A 325 27.60 -15.02 1.05
N GLY A 326 28.46 -14.09 1.48
CA GLY A 326 28.20 -12.65 1.45
C GLY A 326 27.05 -12.11 2.30
N ASN A 327 26.37 -12.93 3.11
CA ASN A 327 25.28 -12.48 3.98
C ASN A 327 25.79 -11.61 5.14
N VAL A 328 24.94 -10.71 5.64
CA VAL A 328 25.19 -9.91 6.85
C VAL A 328 24.33 -10.40 8.01
N LEU A 329 24.94 -10.54 9.19
CA LEU A 329 24.29 -10.90 10.45
C LEU A 329 24.38 -9.72 11.43
N ASP A 330 23.22 -9.14 11.77
CA ASP A 330 23.07 -8.02 12.71
C ASP A 330 22.16 -8.46 13.87
N GLN A 331 22.69 -8.55 15.09
CA GLN A 331 21.93 -9.03 16.26
C GLN A 331 21.25 -10.40 16.01
N VAL A 332 21.96 -11.35 15.38
CA VAL A 332 21.47 -12.71 15.12
C VAL A 332 21.88 -13.65 16.24
N THR A 333 20.91 -14.42 16.76
CA THR A 333 21.11 -15.42 17.80
C THR A 333 21.04 -16.84 17.25
N TRP A 334 21.70 -17.78 17.93
CA TRP A 334 21.84 -19.17 17.50
C TRP A 334 21.62 -20.12 18.68
N SER A 335 20.82 -21.16 18.46
CA SER A 335 20.65 -22.27 19.41
C SER A 335 21.89 -23.18 19.43
N PRO A 336 22.14 -23.94 20.51
CA PRO A 336 23.08 -25.06 20.46
C PRO A 336 22.60 -26.15 19.51
N ALA A 337 23.53 -26.87 18.90
CA ALA A 337 23.21 -28.03 18.07
C ALA A 337 22.71 -29.22 18.91
N GLY A 338 21.78 -30.00 18.35
CA GLY A 338 21.16 -31.18 18.96
C GLY A 338 20.48 -32.08 17.91
N ALA A 339 19.88 -33.18 18.36
CA ALA A 339 19.45 -34.29 17.48
C ALA A 339 18.50 -33.91 16.32
N GLU A 340 17.68 -32.86 16.50
CA GLU A 340 16.76 -32.34 15.47
C GLU A 340 16.91 -30.82 15.25
N THR A 341 18.04 -30.24 15.65
CA THR A 341 18.30 -28.79 15.60
C THR A 341 19.77 -28.57 15.28
N ASN A 342 20.05 -28.19 14.04
CA ASN A 342 21.39 -28.00 13.49
C ASN A 342 21.48 -26.63 12.78
N PRO A 343 21.62 -25.53 13.54
CA PRO A 343 21.87 -24.21 12.98
C PRO A 343 23.21 -24.14 12.25
N ALA A 344 23.30 -23.30 11.22
CA ALA A 344 24.54 -23.03 10.48
C ALA A 344 25.58 -22.23 11.28
N GLY A 345 25.18 -21.64 12.42
CA GLY A 345 26.03 -20.86 13.31
C GLY A 345 26.45 -19.50 12.75
N PRO A 346 27.19 -18.69 13.53
CA PRO A 346 27.61 -17.34 13.13
C PRO A 346 28.48 -17.32 11.87
N ASP A 347 29.26 -18.37 11.63
CA ASP A 347 30.09 -18.51 10.42
C ASP A 347 29.27 -18.89 9.16
N MET A 348 27.99 -19.25 9.33
CA MET A 348 27.09 -19.80 8.30
C MET A 348 27.75 -20.88 7.42
N ARG A 349 28.59 -21.75 7.99
CA ARG A 349 29.50 -22.61 7.21
C ARG A 349 28.71 -23.46 6.20
N SER A 350 29.12 -23.38 4.93
CA SER A 350 28.48 -24.13 3.84
C SER A 350 28.63 -25.65 4.05
N THR A 351 27.52 -26.37 3.96
CA THR A 351 27.42 -27.84 4.08
C THR A 351 27.32 -28.54 2.73
N GLY A 352 27.16 -27.79 1.64
CA GLY A 352 27.18 -28.30 0.28
C GLY A 352 27.54 -27.24 -0.76
N THR A 353 27.32 -27.55 -2.03
CA THR A 353 27.48 -26.63 -3.16
C THR A 353 26.21 -26.62 -4.00
N VAL A 354 25.77 -25.44 -4.42
CA VAL A 354 24.51 -25.22 -5.13
C VAL A 354 24.78 -24.32 -6.33
N SER A 355 24.42 -24.79 -7.52
CA SER A 355 24.54 -24.04 -8.77
C SER A 355 23.16 -23.66 -9.30
N VAL A 356 23.04 -22.47 -9.86
CA VAL A 356 21.81 -21.94 -10.47
C VAL A 356 22.01 -21.75 -11.98
N PRO A 357 21.02 -22.10 -12.83
CA PRO A 357 21.18 -22.14 -14.29
C PRO A 357 20.88 -20.80 -15.00
N TYR A 358 20.68 -19.71 -14.25
CA TYR A 358 20.27 -18.40 -14.77
C TYR A 358 21.26 -17.30 -14.40
N THR A 359 21.30 -16.26 -15.21
CA THR A 359 21.94 -14.98 -14.88
C THR A 359 21.09 -14.17 -13.91
N TYR A 360 21.74 -13.47 -13.01
CA TYR A 360 21.17 -12.51 -12.07
C TYR A 360 22.26 -11.51 -11.67
N GLN A 361 21.85 -10.37 -11.14
CA GLN A 361 22.74 -9.42 -10.49
C GLN A 361 22.29 -9.31 -9.02
N ALA A 362 23.26 -9.27 -8.11
CA ALA A 362 23.00 -9.21 -6.67
C ALA A 362 23.65 -7.97 -6.06
N ASP A 363 22.90 -7.26 -5.24
CA ASP A 363 23.41 -6.14 -4.45
C ASP A 363 24.43 -6.62 -3.39
N PRO A 364 25.34 -5.75 -2.93
CA PRO A 364 26.03 -5.92 -1.65
C PRO A 364 25.02 -6.06 -0.49
N ALA A 365 25.17 -7.08 0.35
CA ALA A 365 24.23 -7.35 1.44
C ALA A 365 23.99 -6.16 2.37
N SER A 366 25.02 -5.34 2.62
CA SER A 366 24.96 -4.18 3.51
C SER A 366 23.92 -3.12 3.13
N CYS A 367 23.55 -3.01 1.86
CA CYS A 367 22.55 -2.05 1.38
C CYS A 367 21.18 -2.68 1.07
N VAL A 368 21.03 -3.98 1.27
CA VAL A 368 19.76 -4.72 1.06
C VAL A 368 18.60 -4.13 1.87
N PRO A 369 18.74 -3.76 3.17
CA PRO A 369 17.64 -3.13 3.90
C PRO A 369 17.11 -1.86 3.23
N ASP A 370 18.00 -1.03 2.70
CA ASP A 370 17.68 0.23 2.01
C ASP A 370 17.03 0.00 0.65
N VAL A 371 17.54 -0.96 -0.13
CA VAL A 371 16.93 -1.37 -1.41
C VAL A 371 15.53 -1.91 -1.16
N VAL A 372 15.40 -2.91 -0.28
CA VAL A 372 14.14 -3.58 0.06
C VAL A 372 13.11 -2.59 0.62
N ALA A 373 13.50 -1.62 1.46
CA ALA A 373 12.60 -0.59 1.96
C ALA A 373 12.02 0.31 0.84
N ARG A 374 12.79 0.57 -0.23
CA ARG A 374 12.33 1.32 -1.40
C ARG A 374 11.48 0.47 -2.36
N THR A 375 11.88 -0.78 -2.59
CA THR A 375 11.31 -1.63 -3.64
C THR A 375 10.17 -2.53 -3.18
N ALA A 376 10.22 -3.11 -1.97
CA ALA A 376 9.44 -4.30 -1.67
C ALA A 376 7.99 -4.03 -1.23
N GLY A 377 7.07 -4.85 -1.75
CA GLY A 377 5.64 -4.82 -1.46
C GLY A 377 4.79 -4.15 -2.55
N ALA A 378 3.47 -4.25 -2.40
CA ALA A 378 2.51 -3.58 -3.27
C ALA A 378 2.54 -2.05 -3.09
N GLY A 379 2.17 -1.31 -4.12
CA GLY A 379 2.14 0.16 -4.13
C GLY A 379 3.50 0.83 -4.38
N LYS A 380 4.60 0.07 -4.49
CA LYS A 380 5.97 0.57 -4.71
C LYS A 380 6.30 0.94 -6.18
N GLY A 381 5.28 1.04 -7.04
CA GLY A 381 5.45 1.34 -8.46
C GLY A 381 6.22 0.30 -9.27
N LEU A 382 6.32 -0.94 -8.77
CA LEU A 382 7.15 -2.03 -9.34
C LEU A 382 8.66 -1.70 -9.40
N ALA A 383 9.17 -0.82 -8.54
CA ALA A 383 10.58 -0.42 -8.53
C ALA A 383 11.53 -1.59 -8.24
N VAL A 384 12.49 -1.85 -9.13
CA VAL A 384 13.49 -2.93 -9.00
C VAL A 384 14.85 -2.37 -8.60
N SER A 385 15.74 -3.22 -8.08
CA SER A 385 17.16 -2.88 -7.92
C SER A 385 17.88 -2.83 -9.27
N ASP A 386 18.89 -1.97 -9.39
CA ASP A 386 19.89 -2.02 -10.47
C ASP A 386 21.14 -2.85 -10.09
N GLY A 387 21.12 -3.49 -8.92
CA GLY A 387 22.23 -4.29 -8.38
C GLY A 387 23.47 -3.47 -8.01
N SER A 388 23.32 -2.15 -7.82
CA SER A 388 24.36 -1.22 -7.35
C SER A 388 23.96 -0.43 -6.10
N CYS A 389 23.12 -1.03 -5.24
CA CYS A 389 22.45 -0.43 -4.09
C CYS A 389 21.39 0.64 -4.42
N ARG A 390 20.98 0.77 -5.70
CA ARG A 390 20.00 1.77 -6.16
C ARG A 390 18.76 1.09 -6.71
N SER A 391 17.68 1.85 -6.83
CA SER A 391 16.39 1.35 -7.29
C SER A 391 15.85 2.18 -8.46
N THR A 392 15.41 1.51 -9.52
CA THR A 392 14.82 2.11 -10.72
C THR A 392 13.36 1.68 -10.88
N THR A 393 12.47 2.62 -11.21
CA THR A 393 11.08 2.31 -11.59
C THR A 393 11.03 1.88 -13.06
N PRO A 394 10.47 0.70 -13.41
CA PRO A 394 10.41 0.24 -14.79
C PRO A 394 9.62 1.19 -15.69
N THR A 395 10.29 1.74 -16.70
CA THR A 395 9.68 2.62 -17.72
C THR A 395 8.89 1.79 -18.75
N GLY A 396 7.90 1.03 -18.27
CA GLY A 396 7.18 0.03 -19.03
C GLY A 396 6.07 -0.72 -18.27
N ALA A 397 5.71 -0.29 -17.05
CA ALA A 397 4.41 -0.64 -16.47
C ALA A 397 3.28 -0.10 -17.39
N PRO A 398 2.11 -0.76 -17.49
CA PRO A 398 1.14 -0.47 -18.54
C PRO A 398 0.62 0.96 -18.52
N VAL A 399 1.10 1.76 -19.47
CA VAL A 399 0.42 2.98 -19.92
C VAL A 399 -0.88 2.53 -20.61
N PRO A 400 -2.04 3.18 -20.36
CA PRO A 400 -3.28 2.86 -21.07
C PRO A 400 -3.07 2.89 -22.59
N PRO A 401 -3.72 2.01 -23.36
CA PRO A 401 -3.46 1.89 -24.79
C PRO A 401 -3.72 3.22 -25.51
N GLN A 402 -2.72 3.68 -26.27
CA GLN A 402 -2.89 4.78 -27.22
C GLN A 402 -4.00 4.39 -28.21
N PRO A 403 -5.10 5.17 -28.34
CA PRO A 403 -6.19 4.81 -29.23
C PRO A 403 -5.74 4.70 -30.69
N THR A 404 -5.99 3.57 -31.32
CA THR A 404 -5.92 3.42 -32.78
C THR A 404 -6.96 4.34 -33.42
N THR A 405 -6.50 5.19 -34.33
CA THR A 405 -7.16 6.41 -34.84
C THR A 405 -8.67 6.30 -35.11
N PRO A 406 -9.52 6.92 -34.28
CA PRO A 406 -10.87 7.35 -34.65
C PRO A 406 -10.82 8.72 -35.35
N ALA A 407 -11.94 9.16 -35.93
CA ALA A 407 -12.02 10.42 -36.69
C ALA A 407 -11.68 11.68 -35.84
N PRO A 408 -11.09 12.74 -36.45
CA PRO A 408 -10.50 13.86 -35.70
C PRO A 408 -11.55 14.82 -35.13
N ALA A 409 -11.57 14.96 -33.80
CA ALA A 409 -12.28 16.04 -33.09
C ALA A 409 -11.74 16.24 -31.66
N PRO A 410 -11.74 17.47 -31.12
CA PRO A 410 -11.36 18.74 -31.74
C PRO A 410 -10.04 19.27 -31.15
N THR A 411 -9.29 20.07 -31.92
CA THR A 411 -8.10 20.76 -31.40
C THR A 411 -8.45 21.81 -30.35
N THR A 412 -7.55 22.00 -29.38
CA THR A 412 -7.59 23.09 -28.41
C THR A 412 -7.59 24.45 -29.12
N THR A 413 -8.74 25.13 -29.09
CA THR A 413 -8.84 26.52 -29.53
C THR A 413 -8.63 27.44 -28.34
N THR A 414 -7.60 28.30 -28.41
CA THR A 414 -7.35 29.38 -27.45
C THR A 414 -8.36 30.52 -27.68
N GLY A 415 -9.64 30.22 -27.42
CA GLY A 415 -10.72 31.21 -27.37
C GLY A 415 -10.73 31.97 -26.04
N PRO A 416 -11.56 33.02 -25.91
CA PRO A 416 -11.78 33.70 -24.64
C PRO A 416 -12.38 32.73 -23.60
N ALA A 417 -12.12 33.04 -22.33
CA ALA A 417 -12.60 32.26 -21.19
C ALA A 417 -14.14 32.06 -21.24
N PRO A 418 -14.65 30.87 -20.88
CA PRO A 418 -16.08 30.57 -20.93
C PRO A 418 -16.88 31.47 -19.98
N SER A 419 -17.89 32.15 -20.51
CA SER A 419 -18.74 33.07 -19.73
C SER A 419 -19.92 32.32 -19.08
N GLY A 420 -19.98 32.34 -17.75
CA GLY A 420 -21.09 31.80 -16.97
C GLY A 420 -20.74 31.66 -15.50
N THR A 421 -21.64 31.08 -14.70
CA THR A 421 -21.34 30.67 -13.32
C THR A 421 -20.34 29.51 -13.33
N ASN A 422 -19.19 29.67 -12.66
CA ASN A 422 -18.28 28.56 -12.41
C ASN A 422 -18.93 27.60 -11.38
N LEU A 423 -19.35 26.43 -11.88
CA LEU A 423 -20.06 25.41 -11.11
C LEU A 423 -19.15 24.70 -10.11
N SER A 424 -17.83 24.73 -10.29
CA SER A 424 -16.87 24.11 -9.38
C SER A 424 -16.88 24.75 -7.98
N LEU A 425 -17.15 26.05 -7.88
CA LEU A 425 -17.13 26.80 -6.61
C LEU A 425 -18.22 26.39 -5.60
N SER A 426 -19.21 25.62 -6.02
CA SER A 426 -20.24 25.03 -5.14
C SER A 426 -20.03 23.52 -4.87
N ALA A 427 -18.95 22.95 -5.42
CA ALA A 427 -18.66 21.52 -5.37
C ALA A 427 -17.76 21.14 -4.18
N THR A 428 -17.59 19.84 -4.01
CA THR A 428 -16.55 19.23 -3.19
C THR A 428 -15.46 18.64 -4.08
N ALA A 429 -14.22 18.52 -3.59
CA ALA A 429 -13.13 17.93 -4.35
C ALA A 429 -12.47 16.72 -3.65
N SER A 430 -12.14 15.71 -4.45
CA SER A 430 -11.45 14.47 -4.02
C SER A 430 -10.49 13.99 -5.10
N GLY A 431 -9.66 12.97 -4.86
CA GLY A 431 -8.69 12.52 -5.86
C GLY A 431 -7.89 11.27 -5.47
N SER A 432 -7.07 10.77 -6.39
CA SER A 432 -6.33 9.50 -6.25
C SER A 432 -5.00 9.61 -5.49
N GLY A 433 -4.49 10.82 -5.29
CA GLY A 433 -3.29 11.10 -4.52
C GLY A 433 -2.99 12.59 -4.49
N LYS A 434 -2.27 13.08 -3.46
CA LYS A 434 -1.82 14.47 -3.39
C LYS A 434 -0.46 14.61 -2.72
N ALA A 435 0.37 15.53 -3.19
CA ALA A 435 1.64 15.85 -2.56
C ALA A 435 1.42 16.48 -1.19
N SER A 436 2.37 16.27 -0.28
CA SER A 436 2.37 16.92 1.03
C SER A 436 2.33 18.45 0.87
N GLY A 437 1.54 19.12 1.71
CA GLY A 437 1.29 20.57 1.62
C GLY A 437 0.19 21.00 0.64
N THR A 438 -0.37 20.12 -0.21
CA THR A 438 -1.46 20.46 -1.15
C THR A 438 -2.83 19.93 -0.73
N SER A 439 -3.90 20.39 -1.37
CA SER A 439 -5.29 19.97 -1.10
C SER A 439 -6.04 19.67 -2.40
N TYR A 440 -6.96 18.69 -2.40
CA TYR A 440 -7.90 18.53 -3.52
C TYR A 440 -8.84 19.73 -3.62
N GLY A 441 -9.23 20.31 -2.46
CA GLY A 441 -10.12 21.47 -2.38
C GLY A 441 -9.61 22.73 -3.08
N SER A 442 -8.31 22.81 -3.36
CA SER A 442 -7.72 23.92 -4.12
C SER A 442 -8.34 24.08 -5.50
N VAL A 443 -8.59 22.98 -6.24
CA VAL A 443 -9.09 23.09 -7.63
C VAL A 443 -10.56 23.55 -7.74
N VAL A 444 -11.18 23.87 -6.61
CA VAL A 444 -12.56 24.34 -6.48
C VAL A 444 -12.69 25.55 -5.54
N ASP A 445 -11.59 26.14 -5.04
CA ASP A 445 -11.65 27.25 -4.07
C ASP A 445 -11.54 28.66 -4.67
N GLY A 446 -11.27 28.77 -5.99
CA GLY A 446 -11.26 30.05 -6.70
C GLY A 446 -10.06 30.94 -6.33
N ARG A 447 -8.97 30.36 -5.86
CA ARG A 447 -7.74 31.02 -5.44
C ARG A 447 -6.55 30.47 -6.23
N PRO A 448 -6.15 31.09 -7.36
CA PRO A 448 -5.05 30.61 -8.20
C PRO A 448 -3.64 30.64 -7.56
N ALA A 449 -3.55 31.02 -6.28
CA ALA A 449 -2.35 30.91 -5.43
C ALA A 449 -2.30 29.61 -4.60
N THR A 450 -3.42 28.90 -4.42
CA THR A 450 -3.44 27.53 -3.91
C THR A 450 -3.34 26.54 -5.08
N PHE A 451 -3.03 25.28 -4.80
CA PHE A 451 -3.03 24.24 -5.83
C PHE A 451 -3.18 22.84 -5.25
N TRP A 452 -3.81 21.97 -6.02
CA TRP A 452 -3.60 20.53 -5.92
C TRP A 452 -2.35 20.16 -6.72
N SER A 453 -1.50 19.33 -6.13
CA SER A 453 -0.51 18.54 -6.88
C SER A 453 -0.79 17.08 -6.56
N PRO A 454 -0.79 16.16 -7.53
CA PRO A 454 -0.65 14.74 -7.21
C PRO A 454 0.65 14.46 -6.44
N SER A 455 0.74 13.31 -5.79
CA SER A 455 1.93 12.85 -5.07
C SER A 455 3.05 12.33 -5.98
N THR A 456 2.79 12.23 -7.29
CA THR A 456 3.75 11.85 -8.35
C THR A 456 3.62 12.83 -9.52
N SER A 457 4.17 12.51 -10.70
CA SER A 457 4.00 13.28 -11.94
C SER A 457 2.61 13.13 -12.60
N THR A 458 1.74 12.27 -12.09
CA THR A 458 0.41 11.94 -12.64
C THR A 458 -0.61 11.74 -11.53
N GLY A 459 -1.90 11.82 -11.85
CA GLY A 459 -2.96 11.54 -10.88
C GLY A 459 -4.27 12.21 -11.25
N ALA A 460 -5.31 11.99 -10.43
CA ALA A 460 -6.65 12.49 -10.69
C ALA A 460 -7.19 13.35 -9.54
N VAL A 461 -7.91 14.42 -9.90
CA VAL A 461 -8.74 15.24 -9.01
C VAL A 461 -10.14 15.38 -9.60
N SER A 462 -11.16 15.22 -8.76
CA SER A 462 -12.57 15.24 -9.14
C SER A 462 -13.28 16.42 -8.49
N VAL A 463 -14.02 17.18 -9.28
CA VAL A 463 -15.10 18.08 -8.84
C VAL A 463 -16.36 17.23 -8.64
N ARG A 464 -17.06 17.35 -7.51
CA ARG A 464 -18.28 16.59 -7.23
C ARG A 464 -19.37 17.44 -6.58
N TRP A 465 -20.56 17.41 -7.18
CA TRP A 465 -21.77 18.09 -6.71
C TRP A 465 -22.66 17.15 -5.88
N THR A 466 -23.67 17.72 -5.22
CA THR A 466 -24.71 16.98 -4.48
C THR A 466 -25.87 16.50 -5.35
N SER A 467 -25.90 16.89 -6.62
CA SER A 467 -26.85 16.49 -7.65
C SER A 467 -26.29 16.83 -9.03
N ALA A 468 -26.75 16.11 -10.07
CA ALA A 468 -26.16 16.18 -11.40
C ALA A 468 -26.21 17.58 -12.02
N GLN A 469 -25.07 18.04 -12.54
CA GLN A 469 -24.92 19.32 -13.24
C GLN A 469 -24.72 19.07 -14.74
N THR A 470 -25.26 19.97 -15.58
CA THR A 470 -24.99 19.96 -17.02
C THR A 470 -23.75 20.81 -17.33
N VAL A 471 -22.63 20.15 -17.63
CA VAL A 471 -21.34 20.80 -17.92
C VAL A 471 -21.02 20.64 -19.42
N GLY A 472 -20.63 21.73 -20.09
CA GLY A 472 -20.21 21.74 -21.50
C GLY A 472 -18.82 22.31 -21.74
N SER A 473 -18.20 22.90 -20.72
CA SER A 473 -16.79 23.31 -20.77
C SER A 473 -16.15 23.32 -19.39
N ALA A 474 -14.82 23.26 -19.37
CA ALA A 474 -14.01 23.35 -18.17
C ALA A 474 -12.73 24.13 -18.45
N VAL A 475 -12.09 24.68 -17.42
CA VAL A 475 -10.77 25.33 -17.52
C VAL A 475 -9.83 24.68 -16.53
N VAL A 476 -8.72 24.14 -17.05
CA VAL A 476 -7.61 23.65 -16.25
C VAL A 476 -6.60 24.78 -16.13
N THR A 477 -6.36 25.27 -14.91
CA THR A 477 -5.42 26.36 -14.64
C THR A 477 -4.22 25.82 -13.85
N GLU A 478 -3.00 26.08 -14.33
CA GLU A 478 -1.78 25.75 -13.58
C GLU A 478 -1.38 26.84 -12.59
N ALA A 479 -0.76 26.45 -11.48
CA ALA A 479 -0.26 27.37 -10.48
C ALA A 479 0.83 28.31 -11.04
N ALA A 480 0.86 29.55 -10.55
CA ALA A 480 1.88 30.52 -10.91
C ALA A 480 3.30 29.97 -10.67
N GLY A 481 4.20 30.15 -11.64
CA GLY A 481 5.55 29.55 -11.61
C GLY A 481 5.58 28.04 -11.86
N SER A 482 4.50 27.42 -12.33
CA SER A 482 4.48 26.02 -12.80
C SER A 482 3.62 25.82 -14.06
N ALA A 483 3.32 26.89 -14.79
CA ALA A 483 2.64 26.84 -16.08
C ALA A 483 3.47 26.08 -17.13
N GLY A 484 2.79 25.26 -17.93
CA GLY A 484 3.41 24.37 -18.91
C GLY A 484 4.06 23.13 -18.31
N SER A 485 3.83 22.81 -17.03
CA SER A 485 4.28 21.57 -16.40
C SER A 485 3.48 20.35 -16.86
N ILE A 486 2.16 20.50 -17.02
CA ILE A 486 1.26 19.46 -17.53
C ILE A 486 1.50 19.29 -19.04
N LYS A 487 1.71 18.04 -19.46
CA LYS A 487 1.97 17.64 -20.86
C LYS A 487 0.89 16.72 -21.43
N GLY A 488 -0.02 16.23 -20.59
CA GLY A 488 -1.14 15.39 -20.96
C GLY A 488 -2.17 15.35 -19.84
N TRP A 489 -3.44 15.55 -20.19
CA TRP A 489 -4.58 15.35 -19.30
C TRP A 489 -5.81 14.88 -20.06
N ARG A 490 -6.77 14.30 -19.33
CA ARG A 490 -8.14 14.02 -19.79
C ARG A 490 -9.18 14.42 -18.76
N LEU A 491 -10.33 14.89 -19.22
CA LEU A 491 -11.53 15.09 -18.41
C LEU A 491 -12.44 13.89 -18.59
N LEU A 492 -12.87 13.29 -17.49
CA LEU A 492 -13.78 12.15 -17.44
C LEU A 492 -15.11 12.56 -16.81
N ASN A 493 -16.20 11.99 -17.31
CA ASN A 493 -17.40 11.82 -16.50
C ASN A 493 -17.02 10.88 -15.35
N GLY A 494 -17.07 11.38 -14.11
CA GLY A 494 -16.61 10.68 -12.92
C GLY A 494 -17.56 9.60 -12.40
N ASP A 495 -18.73 9.45 -13.04
CA ASP A 495 -19.79 8.50 -12.73
C ASP A 495 -19.87 7.35 -13.76
N THR A 496 -19.38 7.58 -14.99
CA THR A 496 -19.39 6.59 -16.11
C THR A 496 -18.02 6.32 -16.73
N GLU A 497 -16.97 7.02 -16.27
CA GLU A 497 -15.58 7.00 -16.79
C GLU A 497 -15.40 7.40 -18.26
N ALA A 498 -16.46 7.83 -18.94
CA ALA A 498 -16.41 8.30 -20.33
C ALA A 498 -15.52 9.56 -20.46
N VAL A 499 -14.61 9.56 -21.45
CA VAL A 499 -13.74 10.71 -21.75
C VAL A 499 -14.56 11.82 -22.40
N LEU A 500 -14.63 12.98 -21.75
CA LEU A 500 -15.33 14.17 -22.22
C LEU A 500 -14.41 15.06 -23.08
N ALA A 501 -13.15 15.22 -22.67
CA ALA A 501 -12.13 15.98 -23.39
C ALA A 501 -10.71 15.51 -23.03
N SER A 502 -9.71 15.94 -23.79
CA SER A 502 -8.28 15.76 -23.46
C SER A 502 -7.44 16.91 -24.01
N GLY A 503 -6.20 17.06 -23.52
CA GLY A 503 -5.28 18.09 -23.98
C GLY A 503 -3.85 17.86 -23.51
N THR A 504 -2.91 18.59 -24.13
CA THR A 504 -1.45 18.46 -23.90
C THR A 504 -0.83 19.67 -23.17
N SER A 505 -1.66 20.64 -22.76
CA SER A 505 -1.30 21.77 -21.90
C SER A 505 -2.53 22.20 -21.11
N ALA A 506 -2.35 22.93 -20.00
CA ALA A 506 -3.44 23.62 -19.33
C ALA A 506 -4.18 24.61 -20.26
N GLY A 507 -5.42 24.96 -19.94
CA GLY A 507 -6.30 25.80 -20.75
C GLY A 507 -7.79 25.40 -20.72
N THR A 508 -8.58 25.99 -21.61
CA THR A 508 -10.02 25.72 -21.74
C THR A 508 -10.29 24.47 -22.60
N ALA A 509 -11.14 23.60 -22.08
CA ALA A 509 -11.71 22.45 -22.78
C ALA A 509 -13.20 22.70 -23.06
N ARG A 510 -13.69 22.34 -24.25
CA ARG A 510 -15.12 22.37 -24.61
C ARG A 510 -15.54 20.99 -25.13
N PHE A 511 -16.70 20.52 -24.71
CA PHE A 511 -17.21 19.18 -25.00
C PHE A 511 -18.75 19.18 -25.08
N THR A 512 -19.34 18.10 -25.58
CA THR A 512 -20.80 17.96 -25.65
C THR A 512 -21.41 18.13 -24.26
N PRO A 513 -22.39 19.04 -24.06
CA PRO A 513 -23.01 19.26 -22.75
C PRO A 513 -23.53 17.95 -22.16
N THR A 514 -22.95 17.54 -21.03
CA THR A 514 -23.19 16.24 -20.39
C THR A 514 -23.73 16.49 -18.98
N SER A 515 -24.68 15.67 -18.54
CA SER A 515 -25.18 15.69 -17.15
C SER A 515 -24.40 14.67 -16.31
N LEU A 516 -23.86 15.10 -15.16
CA LEU A 516 -22.99 14.31 -14.28
C LEU A 516 -22.95 14.87 -12.85
N GLU A 517 -22.79 14.01 -11.84
CA GLU A 517 -22.56 14.40 -10.45
C GLU A 517 -21.08 14.62 -10.13
N LYS A 518 -20.18 14.08 -10.95
CA LYS A 518 -18.73 14.15 -10.75
C LYS A 518 -17.99 14.37 -12.07
N LEU A 519 -17.06 15.33 -12.12
CA LEU A 519 -16.16 15.58 -13.24
C LEU A 519 -14.72 15.35 -12.77
N THR A 520 -13.94 14.53 -13.48
CA THR A 520 -12.57 14.17 -13.06
C THR A 520 -11.54 14.69 -14.06
N LEU A 521 -10.61 15.54 -13.62
CA LEU A 521 -9.37 15.81 -14.32
C LEU A 521 -8.34 14.76 -13.93
N GLU A 522 -7.83 14.03 -14.91
CA GLU A 522 -6.70 13.12 -14.75
C GLU A 522 -5.50 13.66 -15.54
N ILE A 523 -4.40 13.95 -14.85
CA ILE A 523 -3.11 14.29 -15.43
C ILE A 523 -2.42 12.99 -15.82
N THR A 524 -2.27 12.78 -17.13
CA THR A 524 -1.68 11.58 -17.73
C THR A 524 -0.19 11.74 -18.02
N SER A 525 0.31 12.97 -18.17
CA SER A 525 1.75 13.26 -18.21
C SER A 525 2.11 14.69 -17.81
N SER A 526 3.33 14.88 -17.32
CA SER A 526 3.92 16.17 -16.96
C SER A 526 5.45 16.14 -17.12
N SER A 527 6.09 17.31 -17.26
CA SER A 527 7.56 17.46 -17.35
C SER A 527 8.19 17.90 -16.02
N GLY A 528 7.49 17.68 -14.91
CA GLY A 528 7.82 18.13 -13.55
C GLY A 528 6.56 18.07 -12.68
N THR A 529 6.69 18.16 -11.35
CA THR A 529 5.57 18.05 -10.41
C THR A 529 4.42 19.00 -10.77
N PRO A 530 3.27 18.50 -11.28
CA PRO A 530 2.26 19.35 -11.86
C PRO A 530 1.37 19.94 -10.79
N LYS A 531 0.95 21.19 -10.98
CA LYS A 531 0.17 21.95 -9.98
C LYS A 531 -1.06 22.55 -10.62
N VAL A 532 -2.23 21.96 -10.39
CA VAL A 532 -3.51 22.52 -10.81
C VAL A 532 -3.96 23.50 -9.74
N ALA A 533 -4.02 24.79 -10.11
CA ALA A 533 -4.60 25.82 -9.26
C ALA A 533 -6.12 25.65 -9.24
N GLU A 534 -6.76 25.71 -10.42
CA GLU A 534 -8.22 25.60 -10.59
C GLU A 534 -8.60 24.53 -11.61
N LEU A 535 -9.77 23.91 -11.37
CA LEU A 535 -10.52 23.10 -12.33
C LEU A 535 -11.93 23.69 -12.43
N GLU A 536 -12.04 24.81 -13.13
CA GLU A 536 -13.32 25.50 -13.30
C GLU A 536 -14.23 24.73 -14.24
N THR A 537 -15.55 24.79 -14.03
CA THR A 537 -16.53 24.08 -14.87
C THR A 537 -17.74 24.97 -15.16
N TYR A 538 -18.26 24.89 -16.37
CA TYR A 538 -19.32 25.78 -16.85
C TYR A 538 -20.34 25.01 -17.69
N GLY A 539 -21.61 25.40 -17.58
CA GLY A 539 -22.66 24.98 -18.52
C GLY A 539 -22.41 25.50 -19.93
N SER A 540 -23.36 25.24 -20.83
CA SER A 540 -23.30 25.68 -22.23
C SER A 540 -23.51 27.19 -22.40
N GLY A 541 -22.47 27.99 -22.13
CA GLY A 541 -22.47 29.42 -22.46
C GLY A 541 -22.49 29.64 -23.97
N SER A 542 -23.49 30.39 -24.47
CA SER A 542 -23.61 30.70 -25.90
C SER A 542 -22.54 31.69 -26.35
N GLY A 543 -21.49 31.18 -27.01
CA GLY A 543 -20.34 31.95 -27.47
C GLY A 543 -20.29 32.10 -29.00
N SER A 544 -21.32 32.72 -29.61
CA SER A 544 -21.27 33.10 -31.03
C SER A 544 -20.44 34.39 -31.20
N GLY A 545 -19.45 34.37 -32.09
CA GLY A 545 -18.60 35.53 -32.37
C GLY A 545 -19.13 36.36 -33.54
N GLY A 546 -19.41 37.65 -33.30
CA GLY A 546 -19.75 38.62 -34.34
C GLY A 546 -19.63 40.04 -33.78
N GLY A 547 -18.64 40.80 -34.25
CA GLY A 547 -18.31 42.12 -33.70
C GLY A 547 -18.86 43.29 -34.53
N THR A 548 -19.10 44.43 -33.87
CA THR A 548 -19.22 45.76 -34.50
C THR A 548 -18.72 46.84 -33.53
N THR A 549 -18.51 48.05 -34.04
CA THR A 549 -17.67 49.13 -33.48
C THR A 549 -18.35 50.03 -32.41
N PRO A 550 -17.58 50.85 -31.65
CA PRO A 550 -17.98 51.39 -30.33
C PRO A 550 -18.47 52.86 -30.33
N LYS A 551 -18.86 53.37 -29.12
CA LYS A 551 -18.90 54.79 -28.61
C LYS A 551 -20.24 55.12 -27.88
N PRO A 552 -20.31 55.94 -26.79
CA PRO A 552 -19.31 56.32 -25.76
C PRO A 552 -19.80 56.13 -24.29
N ASP A 553 -18.95 56.50 -23.32
CA ASP A 553 -19.31 56.87 -21.92
C ASP A 553 -20.03 58.25 -21.87
N PRO A 554 -20.90 58.54 -20.88
CA PRO A 554 -20.46 59.06 -19.56
C PRO A 554 -21.22 58.40 -18.36
N THR A 555 -20.78 58.43 -17.10
CA THR A 555 -19.96 59.44 -16.40
C THR A 555 -19.28 58.84 -15.14
N THR A 556 -18.14 59.39 -14.72
CA THR A 556 -17.56 59.21 -13.36
C THR A 556 -18.39 60.01 -12.30
N THR A 557 -18.14 60.06 -10.98
CA THR A 557 -16.86 60.32 -10.28
C THR A 557 -16.96 60.08 -8.74
N THR A 558 -15.87 59.60 -8.11
CA THR A 558 -15.46 59.78 -6.67
C THR A 558 -16.42 59.39 -5.52
N ARG A 559 -15.98 58.67 -4.47
CA ARG A 559 -15.04 59.20 -3.44
C ARG A 559 -14.33 58.11 -2.61
N THR A 560 -13.17 58.50 -2.08
CA THR A 560 -12.41 57.90 -0.96
C THR A 560 -11.66 59.09 -0.34
N PRO A 561 -11.63 59.33 1.00
CA PRO A 561 -10.96 58.44 1.96
C PRO A 561 -11.55 58.33 3.41
N THR A 562 -11.08 57.33 4.16
CA THR A 562 -10.52 57.30 5.56
C THR A 562 -11.09 58.24 6.67
N PRO A 563 -11.19 57.86 7.99
CA PRO A 563 -10.75 56.63 8.72
C PRO A 563 -11.85 55.93 9.60
N THR A 564 -11.40 54.94 10.38
CA THR A 564 -12.06 54.15 11.45
C THR A 564 -12.69 54.96 12.60
N PRO A 565 -13.76 54.43 13.23
CA PRO A 565 -13.75 54.27 14.70
C PRO A 565 -14.12 52.85 15.20
N THR A 566 -13.97 52.64 16.51
CA THR A 566 -13.87 51.36 17.25
C THR A 566 -15.23 50.68 17.59
N THR A 567 -15.15 49.46 18.15
CA THR A 567 -16.21 48.68 18.86
C THR A 567 -17.23 47.97 17.94
N THR A 568 -17.76 46.77 18.23
CA THR A 568 -17.79 46.01 19.50
C THR A 568 -17.55 44.50 19.30
N THR A 569 -17.00 43.83 20.31
CA THR A 569 -16.76 42.39 20.35
C THR A 569 -18.05 41.57 20.36
N THR A 570 -18.28 40.75 19.33
CA THR A 570 -19.30 39.68 19.33
C THR A 570 -18.67 38.36 18.91
N THR A 571 -18.49 37.44 19.87
CA THR A 571 -17.95 36.09 19.62
C THR A 571 -18.99 35.18 18.97
N SER A 572 -19.04 35.16 17.64
CA SER A 572 -19.79 34.15 16.89
C SER A 572 -19.01 32.83 16.82
N THR A 573 -19.57 31.75 17.39
CA THR A 573 -18.99 30.41 17.32
C THR A 573 -18.94 29.90 15.86
N PRO A 574 -17.83 29.29 15.39
CA PRO A 574 -17.76 28.79 14.02
C PRO A 574 -18.75 27.64 13.73
N LYS A 575 -19.30 27.63 12.51
CA LYS A 575 -20.14 26.55 11.99
C LYS A 575 -19.30 25.26 11.81
N PRO A 576 -19.79 24.07 12.23
CA PRO A 576 -19.08 22.81 11.99
C PRO A 576 -18.87 22.51 10.49
N GLY A 577 -17.76 21.83 10.17
CA GLY A 577 -17.59 21.15 8.88
C GLY A 577 -16.56 21.70 7.90
N SER A 578 -15.84 22.79 8.21
CA SER A 578 -14.64 23.20 7.46
C SER A 578 -13.37 22.93 8.27
N TRP A 579 -12.26 22.69 7.59
CA TRP A 579 -10.92 22.54 8.19
C TRP A 579 -10.12 23.82 7.92
N PRO A 580 -9.37 24.35 8.90
CA PRO A 580 -8.70 25.64 8.75
C PRO A 580 -7.53 25.54 7.77
N THR A 581 -7.37 26.57 6.94
CA THR A 581 -6.10 26.79 6.23
C THR A 581 -5.08 27.34 7.24
N PRO A 582 -3.91 26.71 7.44
CA PRO A 582 -2.94 27.22 8.39
C PRO A 582 -2.31 28.54 7.92
N SER A 583 -2.12 29.49 8.82
CA SER A 583 -1.60 30.85 8.50
C SER A 583 -0.13 30.86 8.07
N ARG A 584 0.65 29.90 8.56
CA ARG A 584 2.07 29.63 8.25
C ARG A 584 2.41 28.21 8.72
N THR A 585 3.60 27.70 8.39
CA THR A 585 4.14 26.46 9.00
C THR A 585 5.34 26.80 9.88
N VAL A 586 5.48 26.08 10.99
CA VAL A 586 6.55 26.17 12.00
C VAL A 586 7.11 24.77 12.21
N GLN A 587 8.43 24.63 12.09
CA GLN A 587 9.13 23.39 12.48
C GLN A 587 9.62 23.53 13.93
N LEU A 588 9.38 22.52 14.75
CA LEU A 588 9.85 22.41 16.12
C LEU A 588 11.04 21.43 16.14
N SER A 589 12.19 21.89 16.64
CA SER A 589 13.38 21.05 16.85
C SER A 589 13.37 20.26 18.17
N SER A 590 12.45 20.62 19.07
CA SER A 590 12.27 20.03 20.40
C SER A 590 10.87 20.39 20.93
N THR A 591 10.42 19.72 21.99
CA THR A 591 9.13 19.99 22.65
C THR A 591 8.99 21.45 23.08
N GLN A 592 7.85 22.05 22.75
CA GLN A 592 7.51 23.42 23.14
C GLN A 592 6.70 23.43 24.44
N ASN A 593 7.33 23.85 25.53
CA ASN A 593 6.67 24.05 26.81
C ASN A 593 5.78 25.31 26.79
N VAL A 594 4.57 25.22 27.34
CA VAL A 594 3.58 26.29 27.41
C VAL A 594 3.09 26.42 28.86
N SER A 595 3.47 27.52 29.52
CA SER A 595 3.18 27.78 30.94
C SER A 595 2.01 28.74 31.19
N SER A 596 1.38 29.25 30.13
CA SER A 596 0.24 30.18 30.19
C SER A 596 -0.56 30.05 28.88
N THR A 597 -1.00 31.14 28.24
CA THR A 597 -1.68 31.07 26.94
C THR A 597 -0.70 31.18 25.77
N PHE A 598 -0.64 30.15 24.94
CA PHE A 598 -0.02 30.19 23.61
C PHE A 598 -1.10 30.24 22.53
N ASP A 599 -1.17 31.35 21.80
CA ASP A 599 -1.98 31.45 20.58
C ASP A 599 -1.10 31.15 19.37
N GLY A 600 -1.37 30.03 18.68
CA GLY A 600 -0.64 29.63 17.48
C GLY A 600 -0.95 30.48 16.26
N GLY A 601 -2.00 31.31 16.29
CA GLY A 601 -2.43 32.14 15.15
C GLY A 601 -2.92 31.33 13.95
N LEU A 602 -3.46 30.13 14.18
CA LEU A 602 -3.71 29.06 13.20
C LEU A 602 -2.45 28.62 12.41
N ALA A 603 -1.25 28.80 12.94
CA ALA A 603 -0.06 28.20 12.32
C ALA A 603 -0.07 26.66 12.44
N ARG A 604 0.49 25.99 11.44
CA ARG A 604 0.81 24.55 11.47
C ARG A 604 2.13 24.35 12.18
N TYR A 605 2.14 23.52 13.21
CA TYR A 605 3.35 23.07 13.91
C TYR A 605 3.64 21.62 13.52
N GLN A 606 4.91 21.31 13.30
CA GLN A 606 5.43 19.99 12.93
C GLN A 606 6.75 19.76 13.67
N GLY A 607 6.96 18.55 14.20
CA GLY A 607 8.20 18.19 14.90
C GLY A 607 8.89 16.98 14.26
N TRP A 608 9.14 15.97 15.08
CA TRP A 608 9.66 14.65 14.75
C TRP A 608 8.54 13.60 14.91
N GLY A 609 8.78 12.38 14.44
CA GLY A 609 7.85 11.26 14.66
C GLY A 609 6.48 11.43 14.00
N GLY A 610 5.51 10.62 14.42
CA GLY A 610 4.25 10.39 13.70
C GLY A 610 4.00 8.90 13.47
N SER A 611 4.23 8.08 14.50
CA SER A 611 4.19 6.62 14.41
C SER A 611 3.69 6.02 15.73
N GLN A 612 3.11 4.84 15.66
CA GLN A 612 2.57 4.08 16.81
C GLN A 612 3.69 3.50 17.70
N SER A 613 4.49 4.36 18.34
CA SER A 613 5.64 3.98 19.16
C SER A 613 5.63 4.79 20.46
N GLU A 614 5.37 4.10 21.58
CA GLU A 614 5.05 4.61 22.94
C GLU A 614 6.16 5.44 23.64
N ASN A 615 7.15 5.96 22.89
CA ASN A 615 8.32 6.67 23.40
C ASN A 615 8.67 7.90 22.53
N GLN A 616 7.68 8.54 21.90
CA GLN A 616 7.90 9.80 21.18
C GLN A 616 7.63 11.00 22.09
N ASP A 617 8.55 11.98 22.11
CA ASP A 617 8.28 13.24 22.81
C ASP A 617 7.10 13.99 22.15
N PRO A 618 6.25 14.69 22.93
CA PRO A 618 5.16 15.50 22.42
C PRO A 618 5.68 16.78 21.75
N LEU A 619 4.89 17.36 20.84
CA LEU A 619 5.20 18.69 20.27
C LEU A 619 4.99 19.79 21.31
N PHE A 620 3.99 19.65 22.18
CA PHE A 620 3.65 20.64 23.20
C PHE A 620 3.46 20.00 24.58
N VAL A 621 3.96 20.66 25.62
CA VAL A 621 3.68 20.34 27.03
C VAL A 621 3.08 21.55 27.72
N LEU A 622 1.86 21.39 28.24
CA LEU A 622 1.11 22.41 28.96
C LEU A 622 1.19 22.17 30.46
N SER A 623 1.54 23.22 31.22
CA SER A 623 1.44 23.20 32.69
C SER A 623 -0.01 23.30 33.17
N ASP A 624 -0.21 23.16 34.49
CA ASP A 624 -1.44 23.57 35.15
C ASP A 624 -1.73 25.07 34.84
N GLY A 625 -2.99 25.38 34.53
CA GLY A 625 -3.46 26.70 34.10
C GLY A 625 -3.19 27.07 32.63
N ALA A 626 -2.47 26.26 31.85
CA ALA A 626 -2.05 26.64 30.51
C ALA A 626 -3.16 26.47 29.44
N THR A 627 -3.06 27.24 28.36
CA THR A 627 -3.98 27.20 27.21
C THR A 627 -3.21 27.18 25.89
N LEU A 628 -3.49 26.21 25.04
CA LEU A 628 -3.05 26.17 23.65
C LEU A 628 -4.25 26.54 22.77
N LYS A 629 -4.14 27.56 21.92
CA LYS A 629 -5.27 27.93 21.04
C LYS A 629 -4.86 28.26 19.62
N ASN A 630 -5.77 28.03 18.68
CA ASN A 630 -5.56 28.28 17.25
C ASN A 630 -4.27 27.63 16.74
N VAL A 631 -4.18 26.31 16.87
CA VAL A 631 -2.99 25.53 16.47
C VAL A 631 -3.42 24.45 15.49
N VAL A 632 -2.69 24.31 14.40
CA VAL A 632 -2.76 23.12 13.54
C VAL A 632 -1.52 22.27 13.84
N ILE A 633 -1.69 20.96 14.02
CA ILE A 633 -0.61 19.98 14.17
C ILE A 633 -0.60 19.15 12.89
N GLY A 634 0.52 19.24 12.16
CA GLY A 634 0.71 18.52 10.91
C GLY A 634 1.24 17.10 11.13
N ASN A 635 1.40 16.37 10.03
CA ASN A 635 1.82 14.97 9.93
C ASN A 635 3.24 14.60 10.47
N LYS A 636 3.83 15.44 11.33
CA LYS A 636 4.95 15.07 12.20
C LYS A 636 4.56 15.40 13.63
N ALA A 637 3.68 14.57 14.17
CA ALA A 637 2.85 14.88 15.33
C ALA A 637 3.38 14.34 16.68
N GLY A 638 4.48 13.58 16.70
CA GLY A 638 5.03 12.96 17.92
C GLY A 638 3.97 12.22 18.75
N ASP A 639 4.06 12.34 20.08
CA ASP A 639 2.95 12.04 21.01
C ASP A 639 2.13 13.32 21.33
N GLY A 640 1.79 14.08 20.29
CA GLY A 640 0.78 15.13 20.30
C GLY A 640 1.02 16.27 21.29
N VAL A 641 0.04 16.48 22.17
CA VAL A 641 0.03 17.53 23.21
C VAL A 641 -0.19 16.92 24.59
N HIS A 642 0.73 17.14 25.54
CA HIS A 642 0.56 16.68 26.92
C HIS A 642 0.12 17.82 27.83
N CYS A 643 -0.79 17.54 28.76
CA CYS A 643 -1.11 18.45 29.85
C CYS A 643 -0.74 17.82 31.19
N THR A 644 0.12 18.46 31.98
CA THR A 644 0.57 17.97 33.30
C THR A 644 -0.31 18.48 34.46
N GLY A 645 -1.46 19.07 34.12
CA GLY A 645 -2.41 19.68 35.03
C GLY A 645 -3.62 20.21 34.25
N THR A 646 -4.40 21.09 34.88
CA THR A 646 -5.56 21.76 34.26
C THR A 646 -5.13 22.49 33.01
N CYS A 647 -5.76 22.23 31.87
CA CYS A 647 -5.38 22.86 30.61
C CYS A 647 -6.56 23.03 29.65
N THR A 648 -6.43 23.95 28.70
CA THR A 648 -7.44 24.14 27.64
C THR A 648 -6.80 24.17 26.25
N LEU A 649 -7.34 23.37 25.33
CA LEU A 649 -6.99 23.34 23.91
C LEU A 649 -8.18 23.90 23.12
N VAL A 650 -8.08 25.15 22.66
CA VAL A 650 -9.18 25.81 21.93
C VAL A 650 -8.88 25.87 20.44
N ASN A 651 -9.78 25.36 19.60
CA ASN A 651 -9.63 25.43 18.14
C ASN A 651 -8.28 24.81 17.67
N VAL A 652 -8.00 23.58 18.12
CA VAL A 652 -6.77 22.82 17.82
C VAL A 652 -7.05 21.67 16.85
N TRP A 653 -6.20 21.51 15.82
CA TRP A 653 -6.50 20.68 14.66
C TRP A 653 -5.35 19.74 14.31
N TRP A 654 -5.56 18.43 14.42
CA TRP A 654 -4.60 17.40 14.02
C TRP A 654 -4.93 16.94 12.60
N GLU A 655 -4.09 17.30 11.64
CA GLU A 655 -4.25 16.89 10.23
C GLU A 655 -4.04 15.39 10.03
N ASP A 656 -3.22 14.80 10.91
CA ASP A 656 -2.85 13.40 11.01
C ASP A 656 -2.35 13.16 12.45
N VAL A 657 -2.75 12.06 13.10
CA VAL A 657 -2.45 11.78 14.53
C VAL A 657 -1.28 10.79 14.63
N GLY A 658 -0.30 11.12 15.49
CA GLY A 658 0.94 10.36 15.67
C GLY A 658 0.76 9.11 16.52
N GLU A 659 1.14 9.16 17.80
CA GLU A 659 0.69 8.19 18.79
C GLU A 659 -0.73 8.56 19.26
N ASP A 660 -0.83 9.56 20.14
CA ASP A 660 -2.08 10.22 20.55
C ASP A 660 -2.14 11.66 20.03
N ALA A 661 -3.35 12.22 19.90
CA ALA A 661 -3.52 13.62 19.56
C ALA A 661 -3.24 14.51 20.78
N ALA A 662 -3.79 14.13 21.95
CA ALA A 662 -3.45 14.76 23.22
C ALA A 662 -3.67 13.83 24.43
N THR A 663 -2.80 13.99 25.43
CA THR A 663 -2.68 13.06 26.57
C THR A 663 -2.72 13.81 27.90
N PHE A 664 -3.74 13.56 28.72
CA PHE A 664 -3.91 14.18 30.03
C PHE A 664 -3.11 13.43 31.10
N LYS A 665 -2.10 14.11 31.66
CA LYS A 665 -1.19 13.64 32.72
C LYS A 665 -1.39 14.48 33.99
N GLY A 666 -2.67 14.69 34.37
CA GLY A 666 -3.06 15.37 35.60
C GLY A 666 -2.54 14.70 36.88
N THR A 667 -2.70 15.38 38.01
CA THR A 667 -2.15 14.98 39.32
C THR A 667 -3.16 15.04 40.47
N SER A 668 -4.27 15.78 40.30
CA SER A 668 -5.40 15.85 41.24
C SER A 668 -6.72 15.62 40.51
N ALA A 669 -7.69 14.99 41.18
CA ALA A 669 -9.05 14.79 40.67
C ALA A 669 -9.81 16.12 40.39
N SER A 670 -9.34 17.24 40.96
CA SER A 670 -9.88 18.58 40.67
C SER A 670 -9.38 19.21 39.37
N GLN A 671 -8.38 18.63 38.70
CA GLN A 671 -7.81 19.19 37.47
C GLN A 671 -8.62 18.76 36.24
N THR A 672 -8.71 19.64 35.25
CA THR A 672 -9.52 19.42 34.04
C THR A 672 -8.72 19.70 32.76
N MET A 673 -8.69 18.75 31.83
CA MET A 673 -8.25 18.98 30.46
C MET A 673 -9.46 19.23 29.57
N THR A 674 -9.52 20.39 28.90
CA THR A 674 -10.65 20.78 28.04
C THR A 674 -10.21 20.91 26.58
N ILE A 675 -10.87 20.22 25.66
CA ILE A 675 -10.83 20.47 24.21
C ILE A 675 -12.10 21.28 23.85
N ASP A 676 -11.94 22.45 23.24
CA ASP A 676 -13.06 23.30 22.81
C ASP A 676 -12.92 23.75 21.36
N GLY A 677 -13.61 23.06 20.46
CA GLY A 677 -13.48 23.24 19.02
C GLY A 677 -12.17 22.66 18.46
N GLY A 678 -12.17 22.40 17.16
CA GLY A 678 -11.03 21.76 16.49
C GLY A 678 -11.43 20.49 15.75
N GLY A 679 -10.42 19.70 15.36
CA GLY A 679 -10.67 18.35 14.85
C GLY A 679 -9.44 17.48 14.68
N ALA A 680 -9.63 16.17 14.52
CA ALA A 680 -8.55 15.18 14.35
C ALA A 680 -8.81 14.18 13.22
N ARG A 681 -7.74 13.61 12.65
CA ARG A 681 -7.80 12.55 11.62
C ARG A 681 -6.74 11.46 11.85
N GLY A 682 -7.02 10.24 11.39
CA GLY A 682 -6.00 9.18 11.24
C GLY A 682 -5.58 8.45 12.51
N ALA A 683 -6.21 8.72 13.66
CA ALA A 683 -5.83 8.12 14.94
C ALA A 683 -6.00 6.59 14.94
N ALA A 684 -4.91 5.83 14.98
CA ALA A 684 -4.93 4.39 14.74
C ALA A 684 -5.64 3.58 15.85
N ASP A 685 -5.35 3.84 17.13
CA ASP A 685 -6.10 3.25 18.26
C ASP A 685 -7.02 4.25 18.97
N LYS A 686 -6.49 5.39 19.41
CA LYS A 686 -7.17 6.37 20.26
C LYS A 686 -6.76 7.79 19.88
N THR A 687 -7.69 8.74 19.98
CA THR A 687 -7.43 10.16 19.66
C THR A 687 -6.96 10.90 20.90
N PHE A 688 -7.65 10.71 22.03
CA PHE A 688 -7.30 11.31 23.31
C PHE A 688 -7.09 10.25 24.40
N GLN A 689 -6.04 10.41 25.19
CA GLN A 689 -5.64 9.49 26.25
C GLN A 689 -5.67 10.18 27.61
N HIS A 690 -6.13 9.49 28.65
CA HIS A 690 -6.23 10.03 30.00
C HIS A 690 -5.50 9.14 30.99
N ASN A 691 -4.28 9.57 31.38
CA ASN A 691 -3.35 8.82 32.23
C ASN A 691 -3.47 9.21 33.72
N GLY A 692 -3.54 10.50 34.02
CA GLY A 692 -3.72 11.01 35.39
C GLY A 692 -5.15 10.87 35.93
N PRO A 693 -5.45 11.31 37.17
CA PRO A 693 -6.81 11.61 37.64
C PRO A 693 -7.30 12.95 37.08
N GLY A 694 -8.61 13.17 37.14
CA GLY A 694 -9.26 14.43 36.79
C GLY A 694 -10.46 14.25 35.85
N THR A 695 -10.85 15.36 35.21
CA THR A 695 -11.92 15.39 34.19
C THR A 695 -11.35 15.71 32.81
N PHE A 696 -11.77 14.98 31.78
CA PHE A 696 -11.46 15.28 30.38
C PHE A 696 -12.72 15.76 29.66
N VAL A 697 -12.77 17.02 29.26
CA VAL A 697 -13.91 17.62 28.54
C VAL A 697 -13.58 17.71 27.06
N ILE A 698 -14.47 17.23 26.19
CA ILE A 698 -14.38 17.36 24.74
C ILE A 698 -15.67 18.01 24.23
N LYS A 699 -15.57 19.20 23.65
CA LYS A 699 -16.72 19.91 23.11
C LYS A 699 -16.48 20.55 21.75
N ASN A 700 -17.56 20.69 20.96
CA ASN A 700 -17.58 21.37 19.66
C ASN A 700 -16.61 20.78 18.60
N PHE A 701 -16.24 19.51 18.75
CA PHE A 701 -15.11 18.87 18.06
C PHE A 701 -15.55 17.97 16.89
N GLN A 702 -14.70 17.81 15.87
CA GLN A 702 -14.94 16.85 14.78
C GLN A 702 -13.80 15.84 14.62
N ALA A 703 -14.10 14.59 14.27
CA ALA A 703 -13.06 13.59 13.98
C ALA A 703 -13.41 12.69 12.80
N SER A 704 -12.38 12.20 12.09
CA SER A 704 -12.54 11.26 10.98
C SER A 704 -11.45 10.18 10.99
N ASP A 705 -11.81 8.95 10.67
CA ASP A 705 -10.91 7.79 10.59
C ASP A 705 -10.14 7.55 11.91
N ILE A 706 -10.90 7.29 12.98
CA ILE A 706 -10.37 7.12 14.34
C ILE A 706 -10.72 5.74 14.90
N GLY A 707 -9.81 5.14 15.68
CA GLY A 707 -10.13 3.94 16.47
C GLY A 707 -11.12 4.27 17.59
N LYS A 708 -10.69 5.16 18.49
CA LYS A 708 -11.47 5.71 19.61
C LYS A 708 -11.34 7.23 19.67
N LEU A 709 -12.37 7.97 20.09
CA LEU A 709 -12.21 9.41 20.37
C LEU A 709 -11.48 9.60 21.71
N TYR A 710 -11.83 8.83 22.74
CA TYR A 710 -11.23 8.92 24.07
C TYR A 710 -11.00 7.55 24.71
N ARG A 711 -9.88 7.39 25.42
CA ARG A 711 -9.59 6.24 26.30
C ARG A 711 -9.00 6.70 27.63
N SER A 712 -9.53 6.20 28.75
CA SER A 712 -8.85 6.27 30.05
C SER A 712 -7.87 5.11 30.25
N CYS A 713 -6.70 5.39 30.80
CA CYS A 713 -5.63 4.41 30.95
C CYS A 713 -6.01 3.28 31.93
N GLY A 714 -6.22 2.08 31.38
CA GLY A 714 -6.66 0.91 32.12
C GLY A 714 -5.55 0.05 32.70
N ASN A 715 -4.29 0.22 32.28
CA ASN A 715 -3.12 -0.56 32.72
C ASN A 715 -1.94 0.35 33.14
N CYS A 716 -2.22 1.58 33.57
CA CYS A 716 -1.20 2.51 34.07
C CYS A 716 -0.55 2.02 35.38
N SER A 717 0.65 2.52 35.69
CA SER A 717 1.37 2.19 36.94
C SER A 717 0.70 2.73 38.21
N LYS A 718 -0.29 3.61 38.05
CA LYS A 718 -1.25 4.02 39.08
C LYS A 718 -2.64 4.05 38.45
N SER A 719 -3.62 3.50 39.15
CA SER A 719 -5.03 3.57 38.77
C SER A 719 -5.68 4.78 39.42
N TYR A 720 -6.65 5.37 38.73
CA TYR A 720 -7.40 6.54 39.17
C TYR A 720 -8.85 6.43 38.68
N GLU A 721 -9.77 6.99 39.46
CA GLU A 721 -11.10 7.36 39.00
C GLU A 721 -11.00 8.59 38.09
N ARG A 722 -11.67 8.57 36.93
CA ARG A 722 -11.56 9.59 35.89
C ARG A 722 -12.90 9.89 35.21
N ASP A 723 -13.20 11.17 35.03
CA ASP A 723 -14.38 11.59 34.28
C ASP A 723 -14.05 11.96 32.83
N VAL A 724 -14.97 11.67 31.92
CA VAL A 724 -15.01 12.25 30.57
C VAL A 724 -16.37 12.88 30.28
N VAL A 725 -16.37 14.07 29.69
CA VAL A 725 -17.59 14.78 29.26
C VAL A 725 -17.47 15.11 27.78
N VAL A 726 -18.30 14.49 26.93
CA VAL A 726 -18.31 14.71 25.48
C VAL A 726 -19.60 15.39 25.08
N SER A 727 -19.53 16.54 24.41
CA SER A 727 -20.70 17.33 24.02
C SER A 727 -20.58 17.94 22.62
N ASN A 728 -21.64 17.89 21.81
CA ASN A 728 -21.68 18.50 20.48
C ASN A 728 -20.47 18.12 19.60
N VAL A 729 -20.35 16.83 19.24
CA VAL A 729 -19.25 16.33 18.41
C VAL A 729 -19.75 15.67 17.12
N THR A 730 -18.96 15.75 16.04
CA THR A 730 -19.27 15.07 14.77
C THR A 730 -18.15 14.10 14.40
N LEU A 731 -18.44 12.81 14.38
CA LEU A 731 -17.47 11.74 14.23
C LEU A 731 -17.79 10.89 13.00
N SER A 732 -16.79 10.53 12.22
CA SER A 732 -16.93 9.74 10.99
C SER A 732 -15.85 8.69 10.89
N GLN A 733 -16.14 7.55 10.24
CA GLN A 733 -15.22 6.41 10.14
C GLN A 733 -14.64 5.99 11.51
N VAL A 734 -15.52 5.93 12.52
CA VAL A 734 -15.15 5.47 13.88
C VAL A 734 -15.08 3.94 13.88
N ARG A 735 -13.90 3.38 14.15
CA ARG A 735 -13.61 1.96 13.94
C ARG A 735 -13.86 1.07 15.16
N VAL A 736 -13.85 1.63 16.38
CA VAL A 736 -14.09 0.87 17.63
C VAL A 736 -15.16 1.53 18.49
N ALA A 737 -14.88 2.70 19.08
CA ALA A 737 -15.77 3.33 20.07
C ALA A 737 -15.69 4.85 20.07
N VAL A 738 -16.67 5.55 20.65
CA VAL A 738 -16.50 6.98 20.97
C VAL A 738 -15.67 7.11 22.24
N VAL A 739 -16.13 6.57 23.37
CA VAL A 739 -15.36 6.57 24.64
C VAL A 739 -15.11 5.15 25.17
N GLY A 740 -13.92 4.93 25.73
CA GLY A 740 -13.55 3.72 26.49
C GLY A 740 -13.16 4.03 27.93
N ILE A 741 -13.96 3.59 28.90
CA ILE A 741 -13.79 3.86 30.35
C ILE A 741 -13.55 2.59 31.18
N ASN A 742 -12.86 2.69 32.31
CA ASN A 742 -12.60 1.58 33.24
C ASN A 742 -13.57 1.63 34.43
N SER A 743 -14.78 1.11 34.27
CA SER A 743 -15.87 1.26 35.26
C SER A 743 -15.60 0.60 36.62
N ASN A 744 -14.62 -0.29 36.71
CA ASN A 744 -14.15 -0.87 37.98
C ASN A 744 -13.19 0.05 38.77
N PHE A 745 -12.64 1.09 38.14
CA PHE A 745 -11.88 2.16 38.80
C PHE A 745 -12.77 3.39 39.13
N GLY A 746 -14.07 3.32 38.85
CA GLY A 746 -15.03 4.41 39.07
C GLY A 746 -15.26 5.31 37.85
N ASP A 747 -14.46 5.18 36.78
CA ASP A 747 -14.50 6.07 35.61
C ASP A 747 -15.94 6.34 35.10
N THR A 748 -16.32 7.61 34.88
CA THR A 748 -17.62 8.00 34.30
C THR A 748 -17.47 8.71 32.95
N ALA A 749 -18.48 8.57 32.10
CA ALA A 749 -18.59 9.17 30.78
C ALA A 749 -19.97 9.80 30.57
N ARG A 750 -20.01 11.11 30.37
CA ARG A 750 -21.24 11.90 30.16
C ARG A 750 -21.28 12.38 28.71
N LEU A 751 -22.25 11.92 27.91
CA LEU A 751 -22.27 12.14 26.46
C LEU A 751 -23.56 12.86 26.04
N SER A 752 -23.44 13.88 25.17
CA SER A 752 -24.58 14.66 24.66
C SER A 752 -24.32 15.18 23.24
N GLY A 753 -25.35 15.18 22.37
CA GLY A 753 -25.21 15.72 21.00
C GLY A 753 -24.10 15.06 20.17
N ILE A 754 -23.97 13.74 20.25
CA ILE A 754 -22.99 12.95 19.50
C ILE A 754 -23.53 12.66 18.10
N THR A 755 -22.92 13.23 17.05
CA THR A 755 -23.29 12.92 15.65
C THR A 755 -22.31 11.89 15.07
N ILE A 756 -22.83 10.75 14.61
CA ILE A 756 -22.06 9.67 13.97
C ILE A 756 -22.40 9.61 12.49
N VAL A 757 -21.44 9.85 11.61
CA VAL A 757 -21.61 9.88 10.15
C VAL A 757 -21.03 8.62 9.53
N GLY A 758 -21.87 7.79 8.91
CA GLY A 758 -21.45 6.60 8.16
C GLY A 758 -20.83 5.47 8.98
N SER A 759 -20.92 5.47 10.32
CA SER A 759 -20.26 4.50 11.20
C SER A 759 -21.24 3.82 12.17
N LYS A 760 -22.23 3.12 11.60
CA LYS A 760 -23.37 2.51 12.33
C LYS A 760 -22.98 1.45 13.38
N ASN A 761 -21.75 0.95 13.36
CA ASN A 761 -21.26 -0.11 14.25
C ASN A 761 -20.36 0.43 15.39
N ALA A 762 -20.18 1.75 15.51
CA ALA A 762 -19.28 2.33 16.52
C ALA A 762 -19.90 2.30 17.93
N THR A 763 -19.22 1.69 18.89
CA THR A 763 -19.72 1.62 20.28
C THR A 763 -19.66 3.01 20.94
N ILE A 764 -20.82 3.59 21.28
CA ILE A 764 -20.88 4.93 21.85
C ILE A 764 -20.18 5.03 23.22
N CYS A 765 -20.35 4.04 24.09
CA CYS A 765 -19.62 3.94 25.36
C CYS A 765 -19.23 2.49 25.62
N GLN A 766 -17.93 2.22 25.71
CA GLN A 766 -17.35 0.91 26.02
C GLN A 766 -16.79 0.95 27.44
N ARG A 767 -17.13 -0.06 28.25
CA ARG A 767 -16.66 -0.24 29.61
C ARG A 767 -15.64 -1.38 29.66
N TYR A 768 -14.62 -1.19 30.47
CA TYR A 768 -13.51 -2.12 30.69
C TYR A 768 -13.30 -2.39 32.19
N ASN A 769 -12.72 -3.54 32.50
CA ASN A 769 -12.09 -3.81 33.77
C ASN A 769 -10.61 -3.43 33.66
N GLY A 770 -10.25 -2.25 34.17
CA GLY A 770 -8.86 -1.84 34.35
C GLY A 770 -8.12 -2.76 35.32
N THR A 771 -6.80 -2.81 35.19
CA THR A 771 -5.92 -3.80 35.81
C THR A 771 -4.55 -3.19 36.17
N SER A 772 -3.67 -3.98 36.79
CA SER A 772 -2.28 -3.61 37.06
C SER A 772 -1.45 -3.49 35.78
N LYS A 773 -0.47 -2.57 35.73
CA LYS A 773 0.49 -2.49 34.63
C LYS A 773 1.12 -3.85 34.28
N GLY A 774 1.23 -4.12 32.98
CA GLY A 774 1.71 -5.41 32.45
C GLY A 774 0.60 -6.46 32.25
N LYS A 775 -0.67 -6.08 32.37
CA LYS A 775 -1.84 -6.86 31.97
C LYS A 775 -2.77 -5.98 31.15
N GLU A 776 -3.51 -6.58 30.22
CA GLU A 776 -4.48 -5.84 29.41
C GLU A 776 -5.86 -5.73 30.07
N PRO A 777 -6.55 -4.58 29.97
CA PRO A 777 -7.92 -4.43 30.46
C PRO A 777 -8.89 -5.29 29.66
N THR A 778 -9.74 -6.08 30.35
CA THR A 778 -10.80 -6.86 29.69
C THR A 778 -12.06 -6.03 29.51
N GLU A 779 -12.92 -6.39 28.57
CA GLU A 779 -14.21 -5.70 28.40
C GLU A 779 -15.18 -6.04 29.54
N ALA A 780 -15.97 -5.05 29.96
CA ALA A 780 -16.97 -5.15 31.03
C ALA A 780 -18.41 -4.92 30.53
N GLY A 781 -18.59 -4.58 29.25
CA GLY A 781 -19.87 -4.28 28.61
C GLY A 781 -19.88 -2.93 27.90
N SER A 782 -20.99 -2.58 27.27
CA SER A 782 -21.14 -1.35 26.48
C SER A 782 -22.51 -0.71 26.69
N GLY A 783 -22.80 0.38 25.97
CA GLY A 783 -24.08 1.09 26.02
C GLY A 783 -24.23 2.01 27.24
N PRO A 784 -25.37 2.70 27.40
CA PRO A 784 -25.67 3.47 28.60
C PRO A 784 -26.02 2.50 29.75
N ASP A 785 -25.54 2.80 30.96
CA ASP A 785 -25.79 1.95 32.15
C ASP A 785 -26.34 2.73 33.37
N GLY A 786 -26.53 4.04 33.23
CA GLY A 786 -27.05 4.91 34.29
C GLY A 786 -26.08 5.15 35.47
N LYS A 787 -24.84 4.66 35.39
CA LYS A 787 -23.81 4.80 36.44
C LYS A 787 -22.48 5.32 35.89
N SER A 788 -21.90 4.58 34.95
CA SER A 788 -20.59 4.81 34.35
C SER A 788 -20.73 5.41 32.95
N CYS A 789 -21.66 4.90 32.14
CA CYS A 789 -22.02 5.44 30.83
C CYS A 789 -23.35 6.21 30.94
N LEU A 790 -23.27 7.54 30.93
CA LEU A 790 -24.34 8.47 31.28
C LEU A 790 -24.79 9.28 30.05
N TYR A 791 -25.70 8.70 29.28
CA TYR A 791 -26.35 9.32 28.12
C TYR A 791 -27.66 8.58 27.78
N LYS A 792 -28.49 9.17 26.91
CA LYS A 792 -29.70 8.55 26.34
C LYS A 792 -29.50 8.28 24.85
N GLU A 793 -30.32 7.43 24.24
CA GLU A 793 -30.28 7.24 22.78
C GLU A 793 -30.54 8.54 22.01
N SER A 794 -31.38 9.44 22.55
CA SER A 794 -31.63 10.78 22.01
C SER A 794 -30.40 11.70 21.99
N ASP A 795 -29.34 11.38 22.75
CA ASP A 795 -28.07 12.10 22.73
C ASP A 795 -27.19 11.71 21.54
N VAL A 796 -27.60 10.72 20.73
CA VAL A 796 -26.83 10.18 19.59
C VAL A 796 -27.64 10.32 18.29
N THR A 797 -27.08 11.02 17.30
CA THR A 797 -27.66 11.17 15.96
C THR A 797 -26.80 10.44 14.93
N TYR A 798 -27.35 9.42 14.27
CA TYR A 798 -26.70 8.78 13.12
C TYR A 798 -27.06 9.49 11.82
N ARG A 799 -26.10 9.61 10.90
CA ARG A 799 -26.23 10.21 9.55
C ARG A 799 -25.50 9.38 8.50
#